data_AF-A0A844MJ23-F1
#
_entry.id   AF-A0A844MJ23-F1
#
_cell.length_a   1.000
_cell.length_b   1.000
_cell.length_c   1.000
_cell.angle_alpha   90.00
_cell.angle_beta   90.00
_cell.angle_gamma   90.00
#
_symmetry.space_group_name_H-M   'P 1'
#
loop_
_entity.id
_entity.type
_entity.pdbx_description
1 polymer ?
#
loop_
_entity_poly.entity_id
_entity_poly.type
_entity_poly.pdbx_seq_one_letter_code
_entity_poly.pdbx_strand_id
1 'polypeptide(L)'
;MQFWNRLTRSIAKELPDQVVLGQWQFITESERVLINTLELPSNSREYIFPDSGYCWSLRSADTKLHYEKHFSKWQLPSNILSESLRFFECELQNLVSNSATWLDWVKVPSLVPEIEQKINIQPLEVITKQNLGHIEEVCHRPRTYLKLETERLPVSRAQRISPHAAEFLAAHTEDWERRTFRSVVPKRVLCMVREELWDIYENKVTVRLIDNLLEYVRQRLQQVQTLKQELEEAEYLSGTINDIHFRNHQRICTLWGNYFDATTVVKKANSTLRELQQLQYKLRSLIDTDLYKAIGLRASVGTTLKRTNILVNDQHYRYVDLLWREWSRCQSGQAKNSRQVFEENQELFRGFESFCLLLIGLALTGSGNDDDKGLGFQAISNLIPTRGSQSIKFQGALGEISVTWQEDGSFLIQSHGIKDLHVIPIIATLTATNNSEIITTTVETLLYSLTPKTDNQTLILYPGTEEERKKLSFHIQRKINTLGNDCLLGELSTAILPISPLDIISVERVARAIQWWLNSQRYLSYPPTLARAIPEPLLQNADWLEENQSNQVRVLRSPQSAQEQSFNTQLQSLINQLQARGSQGRGQLIQLQQLENLPSQAKNLIQPFQVCPVCHSTGSFTARDRQCFFCECSECGSNWGTRTCGSCGKKYPYIQIQRTGINSQNRQQGWVERTLGREVLAVPCWIEHNYGTFICSNCGRCSQAEQGYLRGCLRCQN
;
A
#
# COMPACT_ATOMS: atom_id res chain seq x y z
N MET A 1 -8.65 23.94 -18.77
CA MET A 1 -8.08 22.77 -18.04
C MET A 1 -8.44 22.83 -16.55
N GLN A 2 -8.75 21.68 -15.93
CA GLN A 2 -9.13 21.58 -14.51
C GLN A 2 -8.38 20.42 -13.82
N PHE A 3 -8.11 20.54 -12.52
CA PHE A 3 -7.50 19.48 -11.71
C PHE A 3 -8.49 18.96 -10.69
N TRP A 4 -8.68 17.64 -10.64
CA TRP A 4 -9.48 17.02 -9.60
C TRP A 4 -8.61 16.61 -8.42
N ASN A 5 -8.94 17.11 -7.23
CA ASN A 5 -8.38 16.61 -5.99
C ASN A 5 -9.26 15.48 -5.44
N ARG A 6 -8.73 14.26 -5.40
CA ARG A 6 -9.47 13.07 -4.95
C ARG A 6 -9.75 13.08 -3.45
N LEU A 7 -8.94 13.78 -2.65
CA LEU A 7 -9.17 13.92 -1.21
C LEU A 7 -10.31 14.89 -0.90
N THR A 8 -10.28 16.07 -1.50
CA THR A 8 -11.30 17.10 -1.24
C THR A 8 -12.56 16.94 -2.09
N ARG A 9 -12.50 16.09 -3.12
CA ARG A 9 -13.57 15.89 -4.11
C ARG A 9 -13.99 17.20 -4.76
N SER A 10 -13.00 18.03 -5.06
CA SER A 10 -13.21 19.35 -5.64
C SER A 10 -12.27 19.61 -6.81
N ILE A 11 -12.74 20.48 -7.71
CA ILE A 11 -11.96 20.96 -8.83
C ILE A 11 -11.10 22.14 -8.37
N ALA A 12 -9.81 22.08 -8.66
CA ALA A 12 -8.88 23.19 -8.53
C ALA A 12 -8.43 23.70 -9.90
N LYS A 13 -8.14 25.00 -9.98
CA LYS A 13 -7.58 25.64 -11.17
C LYS A 13 -6.05 25.53 -11.25
N GLU A 14 -5.40 25.35 -10.10
CA GLU A 14 -3.95 25.27 -9.96
C GLU A 14 -3.55 24.12 -9.05
N LEU A 15 -2.35 23.58 -9.27
CA LEU A 15 -1.77 22.51 -8.44
C LEU A 15 -0.83 23.08 -7.38
N PRO A 16 -0.87 22.54 -6.14
CA PRO A 16 0.05 22.96 -5.08
C PRO A 16 1.51 22.64 -5.44
N ASP A 17 2.46 23.32 -4.79
CA ASP A 17 3.90 23.11 -5.02
C ASP A 17 4.34 21.68 -4.71
N GLN A 18 3.80 21.13 -3.62
CA GLN A 18 4.00 19.73 -3.26
C GLN A 18 2.77 18.91 -3.67
N VAL A 19 2.98 17.99 -4.60
CA VAL A 19 1.95 17.06 -5.09
C VAL A 19 2.28 15.67 -4.58
N VAL A 20 1.29 14.98 -4.02
CA VAL A 20 1.39 13.57 -3.65
C VAL A 20 0.92 12.72 -4.82
N LEU A 21 1.74 11.73 -5.21
CA LEU A 21 1.46 10.86 -6.34
C LEU A 21 0.14 10.09 -6.13
N GLY A 22 -0.76 10.21 -7.11
CA GLY A 22 -2.10 9.63 -7.04
C GLY A 22 -3.16 10.49 -6.34
N GLN A 23 -2.81 11.60 -5.68
CA GLN A 23 -3.84 12.47 -5.08
C GLN A 23 -4.65 13.24 -6.14
N TRP A 24 -4.01 13.62 -7.24
CA TRP A 24 -4.56 14.52 -8.25
C TRP A 24 -4.72 13.84 -9.60
N GLN A 25 -5.81 14.18 -10.28
CA GLN A 25 -6.07 13.83 -11.67
C GLN A 25 -6.28 15.11 -12.47
N PHE A 26 -5.95 15.08 -13.76
CA PHE A 26 -6.38 16.14 -14.65
C PHE A 26 -7.74 15.79 -15.25
N ILE A 27 -8.50 16.82 -15.62
CA ILE A 27 -9.72 16.69 -16.42
C ILE A 27 -9.45 17.44 -17.72
N THR A 28 -9.41 16.72 -18.83
CA THR A 28 -9.43 17.32 -20.17
C THR A 28 -10.88 17.44 -20.62
N GLU A 29 -11.33 18.62 -21.01
CA GLU A 29 -12.64 18.79 -21.64
C GLU A 29 -12.45 18.72 -23.17
N SER A 30 -12.16 19.86 -23.81
CA SER A 30 -11.92 20.01 -25.25
C SER A 30 -10.53 20.56 -25.60
N GLU A 31 -9.77 21.04 -24.62
CA GLU A 31 -8.45 21.65 -24.82
C GLU A 31 -7.38 20.59 -25.20
N ARG A 32 -6.47 20.96 -26.10
CA ARG A 32 -5.29 20.12 -26.40
C ARG A 32 -4.26 20.26 -25.28
N VAL A 33 -4.12 19.17 -24.51
CA VAL A 33 -3.20 19.09 -23.37
C VAL A 33 -2.09 18.09 -23.66
N LEU A 34 -0.85 18.51 -23.46
CA LEU A 34 0.36 17.70 -23.59
C LEU A 34 0.92 17.35 -22.21
N ILE A 35 1.05 16.07 -21.88
CA ILE A 35 1.78 15.56 -20.70
C ILE A 35 3.04 14.85 -21.14
N ASN A 36 4.21 15.28 -20.64
CA ASN A 36 5.50 14.67 -20.99
C ASN A 36 5.65 14.51 -22.51
N THR A 37 5.20 15.51 -23.28
CA THR A 37 5.11 15.57 -24.75
C THR A 37 4.02 14.75 -25.44
N LEU A 38 3.14 14.07 -24.69
CA LEU A 38 2.02 13.28 -25.22
C LEU A 38 0.71 14.06 -25.22
N GLU A 39 -0.01 14.05 -26.35
CA GLU A 39 -1.36 14.60 -26.45
C GLU A 39 -2.38 13.66 -25.82
N LEU A 40 -3.16 14.19 -24.88
CA LEU A 40 -4.18 13.45 -24.16
C LEU A 40 -5.50 13.43 -24.93
N PRO A 41 -6.31 12.37 -24.78
CA PRO A 41 -7.66 12.36 -25.30
C PRO A 41 -8.53 13.47 -24.67
N SER A 42 -9.41 14.07 -25.46
CA SER A 42 -10.48 14.95 -24.94
C SER A 42 -11.43 14.16 -24.03
N ASN A 43 -12.01 14.81 -23.01
CA ASN A 43 -12.89 14.17 -22.02
C ASN A 43 -12.26 12.99 -21.26
N SER A 44 -10.96 13.09 -20.93
CA SER A 44 -10.25 12.06 -20.16
C SER A 44 -9.91 12.53 -18.75
N ARG A 45 -9.80 11.55 -17.85
CA ARG A 45 -9.48 11.74 -16.44
C ARG A 45 -8.37 10.79 -16.02
N GLU A 46 -7.14 11.21 -16.23
CA GLU A 46 -5.97 10.39 -15.90
C GLU A 46 -5.17 10.97 -14.75
N TYR A 47 -4.34 10.11 -14.17
CA TYR A 47 -3.44 10.47 -13.08
C TYR A 47 -2.21 11.21 -13.59
N ILE A 48 -1.69 12.09 -12.74
CA ILE A 48 -0.40 12.75 -12.96
C ILE A 48 0.71 11.77 -12.59
N PHE A 49 1.67 11.56 -13.49
CA PHE A 49 2.80 10.67 -13.28
C PHE A 49 4.10 11.22 -13.93
N PRO A 50 5.28 11.04 -13.30
CA PRO A 50 6.56 11.50 -13.86
C PRO A 50 7.07 10.67 -15.05
N ASP A 51 7.89 11.29 -15.89
CA ASP A 51 8.72 10.60 -16.86
C ASP A 51 9.87 9.81 -16.19
N SER A 52 10.71 9.18 -17.01
CA SER A 52 11.87 8.41 -16.55
C SER A 52 12.93 9.25 -15.81
N GLY A 53 12.90 10.58 -15.97
CA GLY A 53 13.73 11.54 -15.25
C GLY A 53 13.11 12.02 -13.94
N TYR A 54 11.99 11.43 -13.50
CA TYR A 54 11.21 11.84 -12.32
C TYR A 54 10.56 13.22 -12.45
N CYS A 55 10.57 13.79 -13.65
CA CYS A 55 9.97 15.08 -13.96
C CYS A 55 8.60 14.86 -14.59
N TRP A 56 7.66 15.77 -14.39
CA TRP A 56 6.47 15.82 -15.22
C TRP A 56 6.31 17.22 -15.76
N SER A 57 5.94 17.30 -17.04
CA SER A 57 5.63 18.54 -17.72
C SER A 57 4.21 18.48 -18.27
N LEU A 58 3.49 19.57 -18.10
CA LEU A 58 2.12 19.73 -18.57
C LEU A 58 2.01 21.04 -19.32
N ARG A 59 1.56 20.98 -20.56
CA ARG A 59 1.38 22.15 -21.44
C ARG A 59 -0.02 22.13 -22.01
N SER A 60 -0.76 23.22 -21.86
CA SER A 60 -2.02 23.43 -22.58
C SER A 60 -1.75 24.35 -23.78
N ALA A 61 -2.13 23.89 -24.98
CA ALA A 61 -1.94 24.66 -26.20
C ALA A 61 -2.76 25.97 -26.21
N ASP A 62 -3.90 25.97 -25.53
CA ASP A 62 -4.89 27.05 -25.58
C ASP A 62 -4.69 28.11 -24.48
N THR A 63 -4.12 27.73 -23.33
CA THR A 63 -4.12 28.58 -22.12
C THR A 63 -2.74 29.14 -21.72
N LYS A 64 -1.68 28.91 -22.51
CA LYS A 64 -0.26 29.24 -22.19
C LYS A 64 0.23 28.69 -20.83
N LEU A 65 -0.55 27.82 -20.16
CA LEU A 65 -0.19 27.20 -18.90
C LEU A 65 0.91 26.15 -19.12
N HIS A 66 1.98 26.27 -18.33
CA HIS A 66 3.12 25.36 -18.31
C HIS A 66 3.45 24.98 -16.87
N TYR A 67 3.26 23.71 -16.50
CA TYR A 67 3.79 23.16 -15.26
C TYR A 67 4.98 22.26 -15.58
N GLU A 68 6.04 22.41 -14.80
CA GLU A 68 7.16 21.48 -14.78
C GLU A 68 7.56 21.28 -13.32
N LYS A 69 7.31 20.08 -12.81
CA LYS A 69 7.53 19.73 -11.40
C LYS A 69 8.16 18.35 -11.33
N HIS A 70 8.74 18.02 -10.18
CA HIS A 70 9.44 16.76 -9.95
C HIS A 70 8.78 15.97 -8.84
N PHE A 71 8.61 14.66 -9.06
CA PHE A 71 8.22 13.73 -7.99
C PHE A 71 9.45 13.15 -7.33
N SER A 72 9.49 13.19 -6.01
CA SER A 72 10.59 12.54 -5.29
C SER A 72 10.54 11.03 -5.51
N LYS A 73 11.72 10.42 -5.72
CA LYS A 73 11.85 8.97 -5.99
C LYS A 73 11.16 8.08 -4.95
N TRP A 74 11.09 8.50 -3.70
CA TRP A 74 10.45 7.75 -2.62
C TRP A 74 8.93 7.61 -2.76
N GLN A 75 8.27 8.45 -3.56
CA GLN A 75 6.82 8.31 -3.80
C GLN A 75 6.50 7.21 -4.81
N LEU A 76 7.48 6.75 -5.58
CA LEU A 76 7.28 5.81 -6.67
C LEU A 76 7.39 4.36 -6.16
N PRO A 77 6.41 3.51 -6.46
CA PRO A 77 6.50 2.09 -6.17
C PRO A 77 7.76 1.44 -6.77
N SER A 78 8.28 0.41 -6.10
CA SER A 78 9.34 -0.42 -6.67
C SER A 78 8.83 -1.16 -7.91
N ASN A 79 9.73 -1.53 -8.83
CA ASN A 79 9.35 -2.27 -10.05
C ASN A 79 8.54 -3.54 -9.75
N ILE A 80 8.89 -4.26 -8.68
CA ILE A 80 8.18 -5.47 -8.24
C ILE A 80 6.74 -5.13 -7.91
N LEU A 81 6.55 -4.13 -7.03
CA LEU A 81 5.23 -3.69 -6.61
C LEU A 81 4.44 -3.15 -7.80
N SER A 82 5.06 -2.42 -8.72
CA SER A 82 4.40 -1.93 -9.94
C SER A 82 3.92 -3.06 -10.85
N GLU A 83 4.73 -4.09 -11.06
CA GLU A 83 4.34 -5.28 -11.82
C GLU A 83 3.22 -6.04 -11.12
N SER A 84 3.36 -6.27 -9.81
CA SER A 84 2.36 -6.92 -8.97
C SER A 84 1.01 -6.22 -8.96
N LEU A 85 0.99 -4.88 -8.97
CA LEU A 85 -0.27 -4.13 -9.00
C LEU A 85 -0.93 -4.17 -10.38
N ARG A 86 -0.15 -4.09 -11.46
CA ARG A 86 -0.69 -4.19 -12.83
C ARG A 86 -1.32 -5.56 -13.12
N PHE A 87 -0.85 -6.63 -12.47
CA PHE A 87 -1.48 -7.95 -12.54
C PHE A 87 -2.97 -7.90 -12.20
N PHE A 88 -3.37 -7.18 -11.14
CA PHE A 88 -4.79 -7.10 -10.75
C PHE A 88 -5.66 -6.39 -11.77
N GLU A 89 -5.12 -5.41 -12.50
CA GLU A 89 -5.86 -4.80 -13.60
C GLU A 89 -6.03 -5.78 -14.77
N CYS A 90 -4.95 -6.47 -15.14
CA CYS A 90 -4.99 -7.47 -16.21
C CYS A 90 -6.00 -8.59 -15.90
N GLU A 91 -5.95 -9.13 -14.68
CA GLU A 91 -6.89 -10.17 -14.23
C GLU A 91 -8.33 -9.67 -14.17
N LEU A 92 -8.57 -8.46 -13.66
CA LEU A 92 -9.89 -7.87 -13.64
C LEU A 92 -10.46 -7.77 -15.06
N GLN A 93 -9.68 -7.22 -16.00
CA GLN A 93 -10.12 -7.07 -17.40
C GLN A 93 -10.35 -8.43 -18.08
N ASN A 94 -9.52 -9.43 -17.80
CA ASN A 94 -9.72 -10.80 -18.28
C ASN A 94 -11.03 -11.39 -17.76
N LEU A 95 -11.30 -11.27 -16.47
CA LEU A 95 -12.51 -11.79 -15.84
C LEU A 95 -13.76 -11.09 -16.37
N VAL A 96 -13.72 -9.75 -16.49
CA VAL A 96 -14.83 -8.96 -17.04
C VAL A 96 -15.10 -9.34 -18.51
N SER A 97 -14.04 -9.47 -19.32
CA SER A 97 -14.16 -9.86 -20.74
C SER A 97 -14.76 -11.26 -20.92
N ASN A 98 -14.47 -12.17 -19.99
CA ASN A 98 -14.99 -13.53 -19.98
C ASN A 98 -16.36 -13.66 -19.27
N SER A 99 -16.99 -12.54 -18.91
CA SER A 99 -18.27 -12.53 -18.18
C SER A 99 -18.23 -13.34 -16.87
N ALA A 100 -17.08 -13.34 -16.19
CA ALA A 100 -16.91 -13.99 -14.91
C ALA A 100 -17.69 -13.27 -13.80
N THR A 101 -17.87 -13.96 -12.67
CA THR A 101 -18.71 -13.49 -11.57
C THR A 101 -17.90 -12.81 -10.47
N TRP A 102 -18.61 -12.09 -9.60
CA TRP A 102 -18.05 -11.56 -8.35
C TRP A 102 -17.34 -12.63 -7.51
N LEU A 103 -17.86 -13.86 -7.50
CA LEU A 103 -17.25 -14.97 -6.78
C LEU A 103 -15.89 -15.37 -7.38
N ASP A 104 -15.74 -15.26 -8.70
CA ASP A 104 -14.47 -15.51 -9.38
C ASP A 104 -13.46 -14.41 -9.05
N TRP A 105 -13.92 -13.17 -8.93
CA TRP A 105 -13.08 -12.04 -8.52
C TRP A 105 -12.50 -12.21 -7.11
N VAL A 106 -13.32 -12.56 -6.11
CA VAL A 106 -12.82 -12.74 -4.73
C VAL A 106 -11.97 -14.01 -4.53
N LYS A 107 -11.92 -14.89 -5.53
CA LYS A 107 -11.00 -16.05 -5.57
C LYS A 107 -9.63 -15.72 -6.17
N VAL A 108 -9.47 -14.53 -6.77
CA VAL A 108 -8.16 -14.07 -7.23
C VAL A 108 -7.22 -13.99 -6.02
N PRO A 109 -6.00 -14.54 -6.13
CA PRO A 109 -5.03 -14.49 -5.03
C PRO A 109 -4.73 -13.04 -4.65
N SER A 110 -4.92 -12.67 -3.38
CA SER A 110 -4.53 -11.34 -2.89
C SER A 110 -3.01 -11.16 -2.79
N LEU A 111 -2.26 -12.27 -2.82
CA LEU A 111 -0.81 -12.32 -2.93
C LEU A 111 -0.40 -12.70 -4.35
N VAL A 112 0.70 -12.12 -4.83
CA VAL A 112 1.10 -12.25 -6.24
C VAL A 112 1.51 -13.69 -6.55
N PRO A 113 0.86 -14.39 -7.51
CA PRO A 113 1.19 -15.78 -7.82
C PRO A 113 2.56 -15.95 -8.49
N GLU A 114 3.10 -14.89 -9.12
CA GLU A 114 4.40 -14.91 -9.82
C GLU A 114 5.63 -14.91 -8.90
N ILE A 115 5.46 -14.94 -7.57
CA ILE A 115 6.57 -14.92 -6.60
C ILE A 115 7.62 -15.99 -6.93
N GLU A 116 7.19 -17.21 -7.27
CA GLU A 116 8.13 -18.29 -7.60
C GLU A 116 8.96 -17.98 -8.85
N GLN A 117 8.34 -17.46 -9.92
CA GLN A 117 9.04 -17.13 -11.17
C GLN A 117 10.10 -16.04 -10.96
N LYS A 118 9.80 -15.05 -10.11
CA LYS A 118 10.72 -13.94 -9.77
C LYS A 118 11.84 -14.37 -8.85
N ILE A 119 11.61 -15.40 -8.02
CA ILE A 119 12.63 -16.01 -7.15
C ILE A 119 13.62 -16.85 -7.94
N ASN A 120 13.20 -17.46 -9.05
CA ASN A 120 14.08 -18.31 -9.86
C ASN A 120 15.28 -17.54 -10.43
N ILE A 121 16.37 -18.26 -10.65
CA ILE A 121 17.52 -17.78 -11.40
C ILE A 121 17.07 -17.34 -12.80
N GLN A 122 17.45 -16.13 -13.21
CA GLN A 122 17.02 -15.54 -14.47
C GLN A 122 17.98 -15.89 -15.61
N PRO A 123 17.52 -15.87 -16.88
CA PRO A 123 18.37 -16.23 -18.02
C PRO A 123 19.68 -15.43 -18.09
N LEU A 124 19.65 -14.12 -17.81
CA LEU A 124 20.84 -13.28 -17.81
C LEU A 124 21.85 -13.71 -16.73
N GLU A 125 21.39 -14.13 -15.56
CA GLU A 125 22.23 -14.58 -14.44
C GLU A 125 22.96 -15.87 -14.82
N VAL A 126 22.25 -16.80 -15.46
CA VAL A 126 22.82 -18.06 -15.98
C VAL A 126 23.87 -17.80 -17.05
N ILE A 127 23.55 -16.98 -18.05
CA ILE A 127 24.47 -16.65 -19.16
C ILE A 127 25.70 -15.90 -18.62
N THR A 128 25.52 -14.98 -17.68
CA THR A 128 26.64 -14.25 -17.05
C THR A 128 27.55 -15.22 -16.31
N LYS A 129 27.00 -16.12 -15.50
CA LYS A 129 27.77 -17.13 -14.75
C LYS A 129 28.57 -18.05 -15.68
N GLN A 130 27.98 -18.48 -16.79
CA GLN A 130 28.63 -19.35 -17.77
C GLN A 130 29.79 -18.66 -18.51
N ASN A 131 29.68 -17.36 -18.77
CA ASN A 131 30.63 -16.63 -19.61
C ASN A 131 31.58 -15.70 -18.82
N LEU A 132 31.49 -15.69 -17.49
CA LEU A 132 32.25 -14.77 -16.64
C LEU A 132 33.77 -14.93 -16.79
N GLY A 133 34.26 -16.16 -16.96
CA GLY A 133 35.68 -16.42 -17.17
C GLY A 133 36.26 -15.73 -18.42
N HIS A 134 35.43 -15.43 -19.42
CA HIS A 134 35.86 -14.66 -20.58
C HIS A 134 36.01 -13.17 -20.27
N ILE A 135 35.16 -12.62 -19.38
CA ILE A 135 35.33 -11.24 -18.90
C ILE A 135 36.57 -11.13 -18.02
N GLU A 136 36.79 -12.12 -17.14
CA GLU A 136 38.00 -12.21 -16.30
C GLU A 136 39.27 -12.18 -17.17
N GLU A 137 39.35 -12.99 -18.23
CA GLU A 137 40.49 -13.00 -19.13
C GLU A 137 40.69 -11.65 -19.85
N VAL A 138 39.61 -11.00 -20.29
CA VAL A 138 39.70 -9.66 -20.90
C VAL A 138 40.23 -8.61 -19.91
N CYS A 139 39.82 -8.69 -18.64
CA CYS A 139 40.26 -7.74 -17.62
C CYS A 139 41.73 -7.94 -17.23
N HIS A 140 42.21 -9.18 -17.24
CA HIS A 140 43.61 -9.51 -16.94
C HIS A 140 44.55 -9.36 -18.14
N ARG A 141 44.07 -9.61 -19.36
CA ARG A 141 44.84 -9.53 -20.61
C ARG A 141 44.06 -8.76 -21.69
N PRO A 142 43.82 -7.45 -21.50
CA PRO A 142 43.07 -6.68 -22.47
C PRO A 142 43.88 -6.47 -23.75
N ARG A 143 43.16 -6.28 -24.84
CA ARG A 143 43.75 -5.73 -26.07
C ARG A 143 44.12 -4.28 -25.81
N THR A 144 45.36 -3.93 -26.14
CA THR A 144 45.87 -2.56 -26.13
C THR A 144 46.27 -2.19 -27.55
N TYR A 145 46.09 -0.92 -27.92
CA TYR A 145 46.70 -0.38 -29.13
C TYR A 145 48.05 0.24 -28.79
N LEU A 146 49.05 -0.01 -29.63
CA LEU A 146 50.35 0.64 -29.52
C LEU A 146 50.25 2.04 -30.13
N LYS A 147 50.28 3.07 -29.29
CA LYS A 147 50.38 4.46 -29.73
C LYS A 147 51.85 4.88 -29.67
N LEU A 148 52.32 5.55 -30.71
CA LEU A 148 53.65 6.15 -30.72
C LEU A 148 53.54 7.59 -30.23
N GLU A 149 53.91 7.83 -28.97
CA GLU A 149 53.96 9.18 -28.40
C GLU A 149 55.38 9.74 -28.48
N THR A 150 55.50 11.07 -28.61
CA THR A 150 56.81 11.72 -28.66
C THR A 150 57.19 12.22 -27.27
N GLU A 151 58.18 11.58 -26.65
CA GLU A 151 58.67 11.93 -25.31
C GLU A 151 60.11 12.44 -25.37
N ARG A 152 60.47 13.40 -24.50
CA ARG A 152 61.85 13.88 -24.36
C ARG A 152 62.65 12.98 -23.42
N LEU A 153 63.55 12.18 -23.97
CA LEU A 153 64.38 11.26 -23.20
C LEU A 153 65.87 11.62 -23.28
N PRO A 154 66.68 11.28 -22.25
CA PRO A 154 68.13 11.30 -22.38
C PRO A 154 68.57 10.47 -23.57
N VAL A 155 69.60 10.92 -24.30
CA VAL A 155 70.09 10.23 -25.51
C VAL A 155 70.46 8.77 -25.24
N SER A 156 70.93 8.45 -24.03
CA SER A 156 71.24 7.07 -23.63
C SER A 156 70.03 6.13 -23.54
N ARG A 157 68.81 6.68 -23.39
CA ARG A 157 67.55 5.92 -23.35
C ARG A 157 66.75 6.01 -24.66
N ALA A 158 67.27 6.71 -25.65
CA ALA A 158 66.63 6.90 -26.94
C ALA A 158 66.69 5.62 -27.77
N GLN A 159 65.54 4.99 -28.05
CA GLN A 159 65.47 3.85 -28.97
C GLN A 159 65.14 4.26 -30.40
N ARG A 160 64.05 5.03 -30.59
CA ARG A 160 63.62 5.51 -31.90
C ARG A 160 63.47 7.03 -31.88
N ILE A 161 64.29 7.73 -32.65
CA ILE A 161 64.30 9.20 -32.71
C ILE A 161 63.09 9.68 -33.53
N SER A 162 62.42 10.73 -33.07
CA SER A 162 61.30 11.35 -33.79
C SER A 162 61.79 12.03 -35.07
N PRO A 163 61.04 12.01 -36.19
CA PRO A 163 61.37 12.76 -37.40
C PRO A 163 61.56 14.26 -37.15
N HIS A 164 60.83 14.81 -36.17
CA HIS A 164 60.89 16.23 -35.78
C HIS A 164 61.97 16.52 -34.73
N ALA A 165 62.78 15.53 -34.34
CA ALA A 165 63.74 15.69 -33.26
C ALA A 165 64.81 16.75 -33.55
N ALA A 166 65.28 16.86 -34.80
CA ALA A 166 66.29 17.85 -35.20
C ALA A 166 65.74 19.28 -35.18
N GLU A 167 64.51 19.48 -35.64
CA GLU A 167 63.81 20.76 -35.61
C GLU A 167 63.56 21.21 -34.16
N PHE A 168 63.08 20.30 -33.31
CA PHE A 168 62.86 20.59 -31.91
C PHE A 168 64.17 20.89 -31.17
N LEU A 169 65.23 20.11 -31.42
CA LEU A 169 66.56 20.36 -30.86
C LEU A 169 67.12 21.72 -31.27
N ALA A 170 66.91 22.16 -32.52
CA ALA A 170 67.34 23.48 -32.96
C ALA A 170 66.64 24.62 -32.19
N ALA A 171 65.38 24.42 -31.80
CA ALA A 171 64.59 25.39 -31.04
C ALA A 171 64.84 25.37 -29.52
N HIS A 172 65.34 24.26 -28.95
CA HIS A 172 65.46 24.05 -27.50
C HIS A 172 66.92 23.83 -27.09
N THR A 173 67.64 24.94 -26.90
CA THR A 173 69.09 24.92 -26.59
C THR A 173 69.44 24.37 -25.21
N GLU A 174 68.46 24.29 -24.31
CA GLU A 174 68.57 23.70 -22.97
C GLU A 174 68.76 22.17 -23.01
N ASP A 175 68.37 21.53 -24.11
CA ASP A 175 68.53 20.09 -24.31
C ASP A 175 69.88 19.73 -24.94
N TRP A 176 70.79 20.71 -25.06
CA TRP A 176 72.14 20.52 -25.60
C TRP A 176 73.10 20.17 -24.47
N GLU A 177 73.95 19.17 -24.69
CA GLU A 177 75.05 18.88 -23.77
C GLU A 177 76.25 19.79 -24.07
N ARG A 178 76.59 19.94 -25.35
CA ARG A 178 77.64 20.85 -25.82
C ARG A 178 77.48 21.20 -27.29
N ARG A 179 78.00 22.37 -27.68
CA ARG A 179 78.06 22.84 -29.07
C ARG A 179 79.41 22.46 -29.68
N THR A 180 79.41 22.03 -30.94
CA THR A 180 80.63 21.84 -31.74
C THR A 180 80.63 22.81 -32.92
N PHE A 181 81.77 23.00 -33.58
CA PHE A 181 81.91 23.93 -34.70
C PHE A 181 80.98 23.61 -35.90
N ARG A 182 80.47 22.37 -36.02
CA ARG A 182 79.63 21.93 -37.15
C ARG A 182 78.25 21.39 -36.74
N SER A 183 78.02 21.10 -35.46
CA SER A 183 76.75 20.52 -34.97
C SER A 183 76.59 20.67 -33.46
N VAL A 184 75.46 20.20 -32.94
CA VAL A 184 75.17 20.16 -31.50
C VAL A 184 75.18 18.71 -31.02
N VAL A 185 75.75 18.47 -29.84
CA VAL A 185 75.62 17.17 -29.14
C VAL A 185 74.43 17.28 -28.17
N PRO A 186 73.32 16.55 -28.40
CA PRO A 186 72.15 16.61 -27.55
C PRO A 186 72.37 15.88 -26.22
N LYS A 187 71.87 16.46 -25.12
CA LYS A 187 71.74 15.80 -23.80
C LYS A 187 70.45 14.98 -23.73
N ARG A 188 69.38 15.52 -24.32
CA ARG A 188 68.06 14.89 -24.46
C ARG A 188 67.58 15.04 -25.89
N VAL A 189 66.81 14.08 -26.38
CA VAL A 189 66.28 14.06 -27.74
C VAL A 189 64.82 13.61 -27.72
N LEU A 190 64.02 14.14 -28.65
CA LEU A 190 62.65 13.65 -28.83
C LEU A 190 62.67 12.24 -29.41
N CYS A 191 62.04 11.31 -28.70
CA CYS A 191 61.92 9.91 -29.07
C CYS A 191 60.47 9.50 -29.23
N MET A 192 60.23 8.57 -30.14
CA MET A 192 58.95 7.88 -30.23
C MET A 192 58.95 6.73 -29.22
N VAL A 193 58.17 6.88 -28.15
CA VAL A 193 57.94 5.84 -27.15
C VAL A 193 56.66 5.11 -27.50
N ARG A 194 56.69 3.77 -27.37
CA ARG A 194 55.49 2.94 -27.53
C ARG A 194 54.75 2.94 -26.21
N GLU A 195 53.58 3.58 -26.19
CA GLU A 195 52.67 3.50 -25.07
C GLU A 195 51.51 2.57 -25.39
N GLU A 196 51.13 1.75 -24.42
CA GLU A 196 49.95 0.91 -24.52
C GLU A 196 48.71 1.73 -24.17
N LEU A 197 47.82 1.88 -25.15
CA LEU A 197 46.56 2.56 -24.96
C LEU A 197 45.51 1.55 -24.48
N TRP A 198 45.14 1.66 -23.20
CA TRP A 198 44.13 0.81 -22.55
C TRP A 198 42.70 1.27 -22.83
N ASP A 199 42.49 2.53 -23.21
CA ASP A 199 41.18 3.18 -23.32
C ASP A 199 40.45 2.91 -24.65
N ILE A 200 40.72 1.78 -25.31
CA ILE A 200 40.04 1.42 -26.55
C ILE A 200 38.54 1.23 -26.32
N TYR A 201 37.75 1.33 -27.39
CA TYR A 201 36.28 1.26 -27.31
C TYR A 201 35.81 -0.04 -26.63
N GLU A 202 36.39 -1.17 -27.00
CA GLU A 202 36.04 -2.50 -26.51
C GLU A 202 36.33 -2.67 -25.03
N ASN A 203 37.43 -2.11 -24.56
CA ASN A 203 37.79 -2.09 -23.15
C ASN A 203 36.80 -1.23 -22.35
N LYS A 204 36.42 -0.07 -22.89
CA LYS A 204 35.38 0.79 -22.30
C LYS A 204 34.03 0.04 -22.22
N VAL A 205 33.67 -0.72 -23.26
CA VAL A 205 32.48 -1.58 -23.29
C VAL A 205 32.55 -2.63 -22.17
N THR A 206 33.68 -3.34 -22.02
CA THR A 206 33.84 -4.36 -20.97
C THR A 206 33.68 -3.77 -19.56
N VAL A 207 34.36 -2.65 -19.27
CA VAL A 207 34.28 -2.00 -17.95
C VAL A 207 32.86 -1.54 -17.64
N ARG A 208 32.17 -0.93 -18.63
CA ARG A 208 30.78 -0.50 -18.44
C ARG A 208 29.80 -1.67 -18.36
N LEU A 209 30.08 -2.78 -19.03
CA LEU A 209 29.30 -4.01 -18.87
C LEU A 209 29.35 -4.49 -17.43
N ILE A 210 30.53 -4.46 -16.79
CA ILE A 210 30.69 -4.85 -15.38
C ILE A 210 29.82 -3.97 -14.48
N ASP A 211 29.83 -2.65 -14.66
CA ASP A 211 28.98 -1.72 -13.90
C ASP A 211 27.49 -2.06 -14.04
N ASN A 212 27.08 -2.29 -15.28
CA ASN A 212 25.70 -2.61 -15.64
C ASN A 212 25.24 -3.96 -15.05
N LEU A 213 26.09 -4.99 -15.09
CA LEU A 213 25.82 -6.30 -14.49
C LEU A 213 25.82 -6.21 -12.96
N LEU A 214 26.71 -5.44 -12.35
CA LEU A 214 26.74 -5.23 -10.90
C LEU A 214 25.47 -4.53 -10.40
N GLU A 215 24.99 -3.53 -11.12
CA GLU A 215 23.73 -2.85 -10.80
C GLU A 215 22.54 -3.80 -10.96
N TYR A 216 22.48 -4.57 -12.06
CA TYR A 216 21.46 -5.60 -12.26
C TYR A 216 21.44 -6.64 -11.13
N VAL A 217 22.59 -7.22 -10.78
CA VAL A 217 22.70 -8.22 -9.71
C VAL A 217 22.32 -7.62 -8.36
N ARG A 218 22.65 -6.36 -8.10
CA ARG A 218 22.23 -5.66 -6.87
C ARG A 218 20.71 -5.55 -6.78
N GLN A 219 20.05 -5.14 -7.86
CA GLN A 219 18.59 -5.03 -7.92
C GLN A 219 17.92 -6.41 -7.74
N ARG A 220 18.47 -7.44 -8.38
CA ARG A 220 18.01 -8.83 -8.21
C ARG A 220 18.19 -9.37 -6.80
N LEU A 221 19.33 -9.10 -6.16
CA LEU A 221 19.56 -9.46 -4.75
C LEU A 221 18.51 -8.82 -3.83
N GLN A 222 18.25 -7.53 -4.01
CA GLN A 222 17.22 -6.83 -3.23
C GLN A 222 15.84 -7.42 -3.48
N GLN A 223 15.49 -7.68 -4.74
CA GLN A 223 14.19 -8.27 -5.12
C GLN A 223 13.97 -9.65 -4.47
N VAL A 224 14.91 -10.58 -4.64
CA VAL A 224 14.76 -11.93 -4.08
C VAL A 224 14.79 -11.89 -2.55
N GLN A 225 15.57 -10.99 -1.95
CA GLN A 225 15.60 -10.82 -0.50
C GLN A 225 14.25 -10.33 0.05
N THR A 226 13.64 -9.33 -0.57
CA THR A 226 12.31 -8.85 -0.18
C THR A 226 11.27 -9.95 -0.30
N LEU A 227 11.20 -10.64 -1.45
CA LEU A 227 10.23 -11.73 -1.63
C LEU A 227 10.45 -12.86 -0.62
N LYS A 228 11.70 -13.23 -0.33
CA LYS A 228 12.03 -14.23 0.67
C LYS A 228 11.49 -13.86 2.06
N GLN A 229 11.67 -12.61 2.49
CA GLN A 229 11.22 -12.15 3.81
C GLN A 229 9.69 -12.23 3.94
N GLU A 230 8.95 -11.85 2.91
CA GLU A 230 7.49 -11.94 2.91
C GLU A 230 7.02 -13.41 2.96
N LEU A 231 7.72 -14.32 2.28
CA LEU A 231 7.46 -15.75 2.40
C LEU A 231 7.72 -16.29 3.81
N GLU A 232 8.83 -15.89 4.44
CA GLU A 232 9.18 -16.28 5.81
C GLU A 232 8.16 -15.74 6.83
N GLU A 233 7.64 -14.53 6.62
CA GLU A 233 6.59 -13.95 7.45
C GLU A 233 5.28 -14.73 7.34
N ALA A 234 4.83 -15.03 6.13
CA ALA A 234 3.62 -15.82 5.93
C ALA A 234 3.76 -17.25 6.49
N GLU A 235 4.93 -17.88 6.33
CA GLU A 235 5.24 -19.18 6.95
C GLU A 235 5.17 -19.09 8.48
N TYR A 236 5.78 -18.06 9.08
CA TYR A 236 5.73 -17.81 10.53
C TYR A 236 4.28 -17.67 11.03
N LEU A 237 3.46 -16.87 10.35
CA LEU A 237 2.07 -16.64 10.75
C LEU A 237 1.21 -17.91 10.61
N SER A 238 1.40 -18.68 9.53
CA SER A 238 0.69 -19.94 9.34
C SER A 238 1.14 -21.04 10.33
N GLY A 239 2.40 -21.03 10.78
CA GLY A 239 2.92 -22.00 11.75
C GLY A 239 2.62 -21.69 13.22
N THR A 240 2.31 -20.43 13.55
CA THR A 240 2.17 -19.97 14.95
C THR A 240 0.73 -20.08 15.46
N ILE A 241 0.36 -21.26 15.96
CA ILE A 241 -1.00 -21.58 16.43
C ILE A 241 -1.36 -20.87 17.75
N ASN A 242 -0.37 -20.63 18.63
CA ASN A 242 -0.63 -20.13 19.99
C ASN A 242 -0.69 -18.59 20.11
N ASP A 243 -0.11 -17.84 19.17
CA ASP A 243 -0.03 -16.37 19.27
C ASP A 243 -1.08 -15.64 18.41
N ILE A 244 -1.80 -16.39 17.57
CA ILE A 244 -2.80 -15.87 16.65
C ILE A 244 -4.15 -16.47 17.01
N HIS A 245 -5.19 -15.65 17.03
CA HIS A 245 -6.55 -16.10 17.23
C HIS A 245 -6.95 -17.09 16.13
N PHE A 246 -7.54 -18.23 16.51
CA PHE A 246 -7.79 -19.36 15.61
C PHE A 246 -8.53 -18.98 14.32
N ARG A 247 -9.50 -18.04 14.36
CA ARG A 247 -10.19 -17.58 13.14
C ARG A 247 -9.26 -16.81 12.20
N ASN A 248 -8.39 -15.96 12.75
CA ASN A 248 -7.42 -15.23 11.96
C ASN A 248 -6.37 -16.19 11.39
N HIS A 249 -5.93 -17.15 12.19
CA HIS A 249 -5.02 -18.22 11.76
C HIS A 249 -5.61 -19.04 10.61
N GLN A 250 -6.87 -19.46 10.71
CA GLN A 250 -7.58 -20.15 9.62
C GLN A 250 -7.61 -19.32 8.34
N ARG A 251 -8.01 -18.04 8.41
CA ARG A 251 -8.03 -17.15 7.24
C ARG A 251 -6.65 -16.98 6.61
N ILE A 252 -5.61 -16.77 7.41
CA ILE A 252 -4.23 -16.67 6.94
C ILE A 252 -3.82 -17.98 6.24
N CYS A 253 -4.13 -19.14 6.83
CA CYS A 253 -3.86 -20.45 6.23
C CYS A 253 -4.64 -20.66 4.91
N THR A 254 -5.90 -20.22 4.81
CA THR A 254 -6.68 -20.31 3.57
C THR A 254 -6.13 -19.38 2.49
N LEU A 255 -5.79 -18.14 2.83
CA LEU A 255 -5.21 -17.16 1.90
C LEU A 255 -3.81 -17.59 1.41
N TRP A 256 -3.04 -18.24 2.27
CA TRP A 256 -1.66 -18.65 1.99
C TRP A 256 -1.52 -20.05 1.42
N GLY A 257 -2.07 -21.04 2.12
CA GLY A 257 -1.85 -22.47 1.90
C GLY A 257 -2.42 -23.00 0.59
N ASN A 258 -3.35 -22.29 -0.03
CA ASN A 258 -3.89 -22.64 -1.33
C ASN A 258 -2.92 -22.36 -2.50
N TYR A 259 -1.88 -21.55 -2.29
CA TYR A 259 -1.08 -21.01 -3.41
C TYR A 259 0.42 -21.34 -3.35
N PHE A 260 1.00 -21.67 -2.20
CA PHE A 260 2.45 -21.87 -2.09
C PHE A 260 2.85 -23.07 -1.21
N ASP A 261 3.78 -23.90 -1.71
CA ASP A 261 4.64 -24.71 -0.84
C ASP A 261 5.81 -23.85 -0.35
N ALA A 262 5.55 -23.09 0.73
CA ALA A 262 6.47 -22.12 1.30
C ALA A 262 7.86 -22.72 1.56
N THR A 263 7.93 -23.96 2.05
CA THR A 263 9.20 -24.61 2.42
C THR A 263 10.10 -24.80 1.20
N THR A 264 9.52 -25.18 0.06
CA THR A 264 10.24 -25.37 -1.19
C THR A 264 10.65 -24.03 -1.80
N VAL A 265 9.75 -23.05 -1.79
CA VAL A 265 10.01 -21.72 -2.38
C VAL A 265 11.06 -20.95 -1.57
N VAL A 266 11.03 -20.98 -0.23
CA VAL A 266 12.03 -20.35 0.64
C VAL A 266 13.42 -20.99 0.45
N LYS A 267 13.50 -22.32 0.32
CA LYS A 267 14.76 -22.99 -0.01
C LYS A 267 15.33 -22.53 -1.36
N LYS A 268 14.46 -22.38 -2.36
CA LYS A 268 14.82 -21.90 -3.71
C LYS A 268 15.26 -20.43 -3.70
N ALA A 269 14.64 -19.60 -2.87
CA ALA A 269 15.07 -18.22 -2.66
C ALA A 269 16.47 -18.17 -2.03
N ASN A 270 16.73 -18.99 -1.00
CA ASN A 270 18.04 -19.10 -0.38
C ASN A 270 19.12 -19.57 -1.37
N SER A 271 18.84 -20.56 -2.23
CA SER A 271 19.80 -20.99 -3.25
C SER A 271 20.07 -19.88 -4.27
N THR A 272 19.03 -19.21 -4.76
CA THR A 272 19.19 -18.13 -5.73
C THR A 272 19.96 -16.94 -5.15
N LEU A 273 19.70 -16.55 -3.90
CA LEU A 273 20.47 -15.51 -3.20
C LEU A 273 21.95 -15.88 -3.09
N ARG A 274 22.29 -17.13 -2.78
CA ARG A 274 23.68 -17.59 -2.74
C ARG A 274 24.34 -17.48 -4.11
N GLU A 275 23.65 -17.89 -5.17
CA GLU A 275 24.18 -17.79 -6.54
C GLU A 275 24.41 -16.34 -6.97
N LEU A 276 23.45 -15.45 -6.70
CA LEU A 276 23.57 -14.02 -6.97
C LEU A 276 24.69 -13.36 -6.16
N GLN A 277 24.86 -13.74 -4.89
CA GLN A 277 25.96 -13.25 -4.05
C GLN A 277 27.30 -13.70 -4.63
N GLN A 278 27.45 -14.97 -5.00
CA GLN A 278 28.66 -15.46 -5.66
C GLN A 278 28.96 -14.70 -6.97
N LEU A 279 27.93 -14.45 -7.78
CA LEU A 279 28.07 -13.67 -9.00
C LEU A 279 28.52 -12.22 -8.71
N GLN A 280 27.92 -11.59 -7.69
CA GLN A 280 28.31 -10.25 -7.24
C GLN A 280 29.76 -10.22 -6.76
N TYR A 281 30.20 -11.20 -5.97
CA TYR A 281 31.59 -11.27 -5.48
C TYR A 281 32.59 -11.36 -6.64
N LYS A 282 32.34 -12.23 -7.62
CA LYS A 282 33.21 -12.38 -8.80
C LYS A 282 33.21 -11.15 -9.71
N LEU A 283 32.06 -10.52 -9.91
CA LEU A 283 32.00 -9.26 -10.66
C LEU A 283 32.73 -8.12 -9.93
N ARG A 284 32.65 -8.07 -8.59
CA ARG A 284 33.37 -7.08 -7.79
C ARG A 284 34.89 -7.27 -7.84
N SER A 285 35.40 -8.51 -7.89
CA SER A 285 36.85 -8.73 -8.03
C SER A 285 37.41 -8.17 -9.33
N LEU A 286 36.59 -7.97 -10.36
CA LEU A 286 37.03 -7.36 -11.62
C LEU A 286 37.29 -5.85 -11.49
N ILE A 287 36.69 -5.18 -10.50
CA ILE A 287 36.90 -3.74 -10.24
C ILE A 287 38.36 -3.46 -9.87
N ASP A 288 39.02 -4.43 -9.22
CA ASP A 288 40.41 -4.29 -8.78
C ASP A 288 41.44 -4.51 -9.89
N THR A 289 41.02 -4.90 -11.09
CA THR A 289 41.92 -5.14 -12.22
C THR A 289 42.50 -3.85 -12.80
N ASP A 290 43.70 -3.96 -13.39
CA ASP A 290 44.40 -2.81 -13.98
C ASP A 290 43.60 -2.18 -15.13
N LEU A 291 42.90 -3.01 -15.93
CA LEU A 291 42.00 -2.53 -16.98
C LEU A 291 40.90 -1.63 -16.43
N TYR A 292 40.23 -2.06 -15.38
CA TYR A 292 39.12 -1.31 -14.79
C TYR A 292 39.60 0.02 -14.23
N LYS A 293 40.75 0.02 -13.53
CA LYS A 293 41.39 1.23 -12.98
C LYS A 293 41.88 2.21 -14.06
N ALA A 294 42.33 1.69 -15.21
CA ALA A 294 42.83 2.51 -16.32
C ALA A 294 41.73 3.29 -17.06
N ILE A 295 40.47 2.85 -17.01
CA ILE A 295 39.36 3.49 -17.73
C ILE A 295 38.66 4.50 -16.83
N GLY A 296 38.66 5.77 -17.24
CA GLY A 296 38.01 6.85 -16.49
C GLY A 296 36.49 6.63 -16.33
N LEU A 297 35.97 6.90 -15.12
CA LEU A 297 34.56 6.74 -14.70
C LEU A 297 33.53 7.41 -15.63
N ARG A 298 33.92 8.43 -16.40
CA ARG A 298 33.03 9.18 -17.31
C ARG A 298 33.00 8.66 -18.75
N ALA A 299 33.73 7.58 -19.06
CA ALA A 299 33.70 6.99 -20.40
C ALA A 299 32.30 6.41 -20.69
N SER A 300 31.48 7.12 -21.48
CA SER A 300 30.12 6.71 -21.82
C SER A 300 30.10 5.78 -23.04
N VAL A 301 29.38 4.67 -22.93
CA VAL A 301 29.08 3.76 -24.04
C VAL A 301 27.56 3.77 -24.24
N GLY A 302 27.12 4.00 -25.48
CA GLY A 302 25.69 3.94 -25.83
C GLY A 302 25.11 2.54 -25.63
N THR A 303 23.80 2.44 -25.42
CA THR A 303 23.09 1.15 -25.23
C THR A 303 23.21 0.24 -26.45
N THR A 304 23.30 0.82 -27.66
CA THR A 304 23.61 0.11 -28.90
C THR A 304 25.12 0.05 -29.12
N LEU A 305 25.67 -1.16 -29.17
CA LEU A 305 27.10 -1.37 -29.46
C LEU A 305 27.42 -1.17 -30.93
N LYS A 306 28.58 -0.57 -31.20
CA LYS A 306 29.23 -0.62 -32.51
C LYS A 306 29.88 -2.00 -32.65
N ARG A 307 29.48 -2.78 -33.67
CA ARG A 307 30.14 -4.05 -33.97
C ARG A 307 31.52 -3.80 -34.57
N THR A 308 32.55 -3.94 -33.76
CA THR A 308 33.95 -3.89 -34.20
C THR A 308 34.47 -5.31 -34.46
N ASN A 309 35.54 -5.42 -35.25
CA ASN A 309 36.17 -6.72 -35.53
C ASN A 309 36.65 -7.44 -34.27
N ILE A 310 37.07 -6.70 -33.24
CA ILE A 310 37.51 -7.25 -31.96
C ILE A 310 36.30 -7.86 -31.22
N LEU A 311 35.19 -7.13 -31.10
CA LEU A 311 33.97 -7.63 -30.45
C LEU A 311 33.33 -8.81 -31.16
N VAL A 312 33.53 -8.97 -32.47
CA VAL A 312 32.90 -10.06 -33.23
C VAL A 312 33.77 -11.31 -33.28
N ASN A 313 35.07 -11.16 -33.51
CA ASN A 313 35.94 -12.28 -33.88
C ASN A 313 36.92 -12.72 -32.78
N ASP A 314 37.21 -11.88 -31.79
CA ASP A 314 38.13 -12.27 -30.72
C ASP A 314 37.50 -13.34 -29.80
N GLN A 315 38.32 -14.30 -29.36
CA GLN A 315 37.90 -15.45 -28.56
C GLN A 315 37.15 -15.04 -27.29
N HIS A 316 37.53 -13.92 -26.66
CA HIS A 316 36.96 -13.49 -25.38
C HIS A 316 36.01 -12.29 -25.54
N TYR A 317 36.36 -11.30 -26.37
CA TYR A 317 35.50 -10.11 -26.54
C TYR A 317 34.15 -10.41 -27.20
N ARG A 318 34.02 -11.51 -27.97
CA ARG A 318 32.71 -11.96 -28.47
C ARG A 318 31.68 -12.26 -27.39
N TYR A 319 32.15 -12.68 -26.21
CA TYR A 319 31.28 -12.94 -25.07
C TYR A 319 30.91 -11.66 -24.32
N VAL A 320 31.76 -10.63 -24.38
CA VAL A 320 31.40 -9.27 -23.92
C VAL A 320 30.26 -8.71 -24.78
N ASP A 321 30.34 -8.84 -26.10
CA ASP A 321 29.25 -8.44 -27.01
C ASP A 321 27.97 -9.24 -26.79
N LEU A 322 28.07 -10.56 -26.60
CA LEU A 322 26.93 -11.41 -26.25
C LEU A 322 26.25 -10.94 -24.96
N LEU A 323 27.02 -10.80 -23.87
CA LEU A 323 26.50 -10.40 -22.57
C LEU A 323 25.93 -8.99 -22.58
N TRP A 324 26.55 -8.05 -23.30
CA TRP A 324 25.97 -6.73 -23.48
C TRP A 324 24.65 -6.79 -24.22
N ARG A 325 24.52 -7.60 -25.27
CA ARG A 325 23.25 -7.77 -26.00
C ARG A 325 22.18 -8.41 -25.14
N GLU A 326 22.52 -9.42 -24.35
CA GLU A 326 21.59 -10.07 -23.43
C GLU A 326 21.15 -9.13 -22.30
N TRP A 327 22.08 -8.42 -21.67
CA TRP A 327 21.79 -7.38 -20.68
C TRP A 327 20.95 -6.26 -21.31
N SER A 328 21.37 -5.78 -22.48
CA SER A 328 20.66 -4.75 -23.23
C SER A 328 19.29 -5.23 -23.67
N ARG A 329 19.04 -6.52 -23.95
CA ARG A 329 17.70 -7.05 -24.22
C ARG A 329 16.84 -7.08 -22.96
N CYS A 330 17.42 -7.50 -21.83
CA CYS A 330 16.74 -7.44 -20.53
C CYS A 330 16.38 -5.99 -20.14
N GLN A 331 17.20 -5.01 -20.52
CA GLN A 331 16.95 -3.58 -20.35
C GLN A 331 16.08 -2.96 -21.47
N SER A 332 16.22 -3.39 -22.72
CA SER A 332 15.55 -2.81 -23.91
C SER A 332 14.15 -3.35 -24.11
N GLY A 333 13.78 -4.44 -23.43
CA GLY A 333 12.37 -4.67 -23.07
C GLY A 333 11.76 -3.51 -22.26
N GLN A 334 12.55 -2.50 -21.87
CA GLN A 334 12.15 -1.31 -21.13
C GLN A 334 12.51 0.02 -21.82
N ALA A 335 13.04 0.04 -23.06
CA ALA A 335 13.19 1.30 -23.83
C ALA A 335 11.82 1.75 -24.35
N LYS A 336 10.98 2.15 -23.41
CA LYS A 336 9.57 2.49 -23.63
C LYS A 336 9.50 3.88 -24.21
N ASN A 337 8.70 4.04 -25.26
CA ASN A 337 8.36 5.38 -25.73
C ASN A 337 7.54 6.10 -24.65
N SER A 338 7.46 7.43 -24.70
CA SER A 338 6.73 8.21 -23.68
C SER A 338 5.30 7.69 -23.49
N ARG A 339 4.64 7.28 -24.58
CA ARG A 339 3.26 6.78 -24.58
C ARG A 339 3.12 5.48 -23.79
N GLN A 340 4.01 4.51 -24.00
CA GLN A 340 4.06 3.25 -23.27
C GLN A 340 4.31 3.49 -21.79
N VAL A 341 5.24 4.39 -21.45
CA VAL A 341 5.46 4.78 -20.04
C VAL A 341 4.18 5.35 -19.44
N PHE A 342 3.50 6.24 -20.15
CA PHE A 342 2.24 6.80 -19.68
C PHE A 342 1.15 5.74 -19.47
N GLU A 343 0.92 4.88 -20.47
CA GLU A 343 -0.09 3.81 -20.44
C GLU A 343 0.16 2.83 -19.29
N GLU A 344 1.40 2.35 -19.11
CA GLU A 344 1.74 1.44 -18.01
C GLU A 344 1.56 2.08 -16.62
N ASN A 345 1.79 3.38 -16.50
CA ASN A 345 1.57 4.07 -15.23
C ASN A 345 0.08 4.26 -14.96
N GLN A 346 -0.75 4.54 -15.98
CA GLN A 346 -2.20 4.53 -15.80
C GLN A 346 -2.71 3.13 -15.44
N GLU A 347 -2.16 2.07 -16.05
CA GLU A 347 -2.43 0.68 -15.65
C GLU A 347 -2.00 0.40 -14.21
N LEU A 348 -0.89 0.98 -13.74
CA LEU A 348 -0.46 0.85 -12.34
C LEU A 348 -1.48 1.47 -11.39
N PHE A 349 -1.99 2.67 -11.67
CA PHE A 349 -3.04 3.29 -10.85
C PHE A 349 -4.31 2.45 -10.84
N ARG A 350 -4.79 2.02 -12.03
CA ARG A 350 -5.96 1.14 -12.15
C ARG A 350 -5.75 -0.19 -11.44
N GLY A 351 -4.57 -0.79 -11.55
CA GLY A 351 -4.21 -2.02 -10.84
C GLY A 351 -4.23 -1.88 -9.33
N PHE A 352 -3.84 -0.71 -8.81
CA PHE A 352 -3.98 -0.43 -7.38
C PHE A 352 -5.42 -0.23 -6.93
N GLU A 353 -6.25 0.42 -7.75
CA GLU A 353 -7.70 0.51 -7.51
C GLU A 353 -8.34 -0.88 -7.52
N SER A 354 -8.04 -1.71 -8.52
CA SER A 354 -8.47 -3.09 -8.64
C SER A 354 -8.04 -3.92 -7.43
N PHE A 355 -6.79 -3.79 -6.99
CA PHE A 355 -6.34 -4.44 -5.75
C PHE A 355 -7.13 -3.97 -4.52
N CYS A 356 -7.43 -2.68 -4.39
CA CYS A 356 -8.29 -2.18 -3.31
C CYS A 356 -9.71 -2.75 -3.37
N LEU A 357 -10.30 -2.87 -4.57
CA LEU A 357 -11.60 -3.52 -4.77
C LEU A 357 -11.57 -4.98 -4.31
N LEU A 358 -10.50 -5.73 -4.62
CA LEU A 358 -10.31 -7.11 -4.15
C LEU A 358 -10.29 -7.17 -2.62
N LEU A 359 -9.53 -6.29 -1.96
CA LEU A 359 -9.46 -6.24 -0.49
C LEU A 359 -10.81 -5.87 0.14
N ILE A 360 -11.56 -4.93 -0.44
CA ILE A 360 -12.93 -4.59 0.00
C ILE A 360 -13.86 -5.79 -0.18
N GLY A 361 -13.73 -6.52 -1.30
CA GLY A 361 -14.53 -7.71 -1.56
C GLY A 361 -14.24 -8.83 -0.56
N LEU A 362 -12.97 -9.16 -0.34
CA LEU A 362 -12.53 -10.13 0.69
C LEU A 362 -12.94 -9.70 2.10
N ALA A 363 -12.95 -8.40 2.39
CA ALA A 363 -13.46 -7.90 3.66
C ALA A 363 -14.95 -8.19 3.83
N LEU A 364 -15.78 -7.90 2.83
CA LEU A 364 -17.23 -8.04 2.91
C LEU A 364 -17.71 -9.50 2.81
N THR A 365 -17.26 -10.23 1.80
CA THR A 365 -17.78 -11.56 1.43
C THR A 365 -16.84 -12.72 1.79
N GLY A 366 -15.58 -12.42 2.15
CA GLY A 366 -14.55 -13.44 2.33
C GLY A 366 -14.09 -14.07 1.02
N SER A 367 -13.26 -15.11 1.12
CA SER A 367 -12.68 -15.82 -0.05
C SER A 367 -13.66 -16.79 -0.75
N GLY A 368 -14.92 -16.84 -0.31
CA GLY A 368 -15.93 -17.77 -0.83
C GLY A 368 -15.84 -19.20 -0.30
N ASN A 369 -14.99 -19.45 0.70
CA ASN A 369 -14.87 -20.72 1.41
C ASN A 369 -15.58 -20.65 2.78
N ASP A 370 -15.95 -21.78 3.36
CA ASP A 370 -16.60 -21.81 4.68
C ASP A 370 -15.73 -21.25 5.82
N ASP A 371 -14.40 -21.29 5.65
CA ASP A 371 -13.41 -20.79 6.61
C ASP A 371 -13.31 -19.25 6.64
N ASP A 372 -13.72 -18.56 5.57
CA ASP A 372 -13.73 -17.10 5.49
C ASP A 372 -15.01 -16.57 4.85
N LYS A 373 -15.93 -16.11 5.71
CA LYS A 373 -17.21 -15.48 5.33
C LYS A 373 -17.14 -13.95 5.35
N GLY A 374 -15.94 -13.37 5.45
CA GLY A 374 -15.74 -11.93 5.52
C GLY A 374 -16.47 -11.31 6.72
N LEU A 375 -17.26 -10.27 6.46
CA LEU A 375 -18.13 -9.61 7.44
C LEU A 375 -19.59 -10.12 7.38
N GLY A 376 -19.82 -11.27 6.74
CA GLY A 376 -21.12 -11.92 6.67
C GLY A 376 -22.06 -11.32 5.62
N PHE A 377 -21.49 -10.69 4.60
CA PHE A 377 -22.24 -10.17 3.46
C PHE A 377 -22.15 -11.11 2.26
N GLN A 378 -23.17 -11.08 1.41
CA GLN A 378 -23.22 -11.78 0.13
C GLN A 378 -23.59 -10.78 -0.96
N ALA A 379 -22.95 -10.89 -2.13
CA ALA A 379 -23.26 -10.02 -3.25
C ALA A 379 -24.67 -10.33 -3.79
N ILE A 380 -25.48 -9.29 -4.00
CA ILE A 380 -26.81 -9.41 -4.62
C ILE A 380 -26.67 -9.51 -6.14
N SER A 381 -25.70 -8.79 -6.69
CA SER A 381 -25.32 -8.86 -8.10
C SER A 381 -24.05 -9.69 -8.25
N ASN A 382 -24.03 -10.60 -9.21
CA ASN A 382 -22.85 -11.39 -9.54
C ASN A 382 -21.91 -10.68 -10.53
N LEU A 383 -22.18 -9.43 -10.93
CA LEU A 383 -21.31 -8.69 -11.84
C LEU A 383 -20.13 -8.08 -11.09
N ILE A 384 -18.95 -8.13 -11.71
CA ILE A 384 -17.76 -7.44 -11.22
C ILE A 384 -17.90 -5.95 -11.59
N PRO A 385 -17.86 -5.02 -10.60
CA PRO A 385 -17.97 -3.60 -10.90
C PRO A 385 -16.71 -3.09 -11.61
N THR A 386 -16.88 -2.09 -12.47
CA THR A 386 -15.78 -1.38 -13.14
C THR A 386 -15.79 0.09 -12.76
N ARG A 387 -14.69 0.80 -13.00
CA ARG A 387 -14.57 2.22 -12.69
C ARG A 387 -15.68 3.03 -13.37
N GLY A 388 -16.44 3.79 -12.59
CA GLY A 388 -17.57 4.59 -13.08
C GLY A 388 -18.84 3.78 -13.37
N SER A 389 -18.88 2.48 -13.04
CA SER A 389 -20.08 1.65 -13.20
C SER A 389 -21.12 1.89 -12.10
N GLN A 390 -22.27 1.22 -12.22
CA GLN A 390 -23.27 1.18 -11.15
C GLN A 390 -22.73 0.52 -9.89
N SER A 391 -23.33 0.86 -8.75
CA SER A 391 -22.99 0.30 -7.44
C SER A 391 -23.29 -1.19 -7.36
N ILE A 392 -22.38 -1.98 -6.79
CA ILE A 392 -22.65 -3.36 -6.37
C ILE A 392 -23.29 -3.34 -4.98
N LYS A 393 -24.34 -4.14 -4.81
CA LYS A 393 -25.06 -4.26 -3.53
C LYS A 393 -24.76 -5.60 -2.87
N PHE A 394 -24.70 -5.58 -1.56
CA PHE A 394 -24.45 -6.72 -0.70
C PHE A 394 -25.51 -6.79 0.38
N GLN A 395 -25.98 -8.00 0.67
CA GLN A 395 -26.94 -8.28 1.73
C GLN A 395 -26.26 -9.09 2.84
N GLY A 396 -26.52 -8.72 4.10
CA GLY A 396 -26.07 -9.48 5.26
C GLY A 396 -27.02 -9.34 6.44
N ALA A 397 -26.68 -9.97 7.56
CA ALA A 397 -27.45 -9.86 8.81
C ALA A 397 -27.50 -8.43 9.35
N LEU A 398 -26.49 -7.62 9.01
CA LEU A 398 -26.40 -6.21 9.34
C LEU A 398 -27.16 -5.30 8.34
N GLY A 399 -27.89 -5.85 7.36
CA GLY A 399 -28.65 -5.08 6.36
C GLY A 399 -27.94 -5.02 5.00
N GLU A 400 -28.29 -4.01 4.20
CA GLU A 400 -27.70 -3.79 2.87
C GLU A 400 -26.47 -2.87 2.95
N ILE A 401 -25.44 -3.19 2.17
CA ILE A 401 -24.29 -2.33 1.88
C ILE A 401 -24.19 -2.14 0.36
N SER A 402 -23.95 -0.92 -0.09
CA SER A 402 -23.61 -0.64 -1.49
C SER A 402 -22.18 -0.14 -1.61
N VAL A 403 -21.43 -0.66 -2.58
CA VAL A 403 -20.10 -0.18 -2.94
C VAL A 403 -20.14 0.39 -4.35
N THR A 404 -19.71 1.64 -4.50
CA THR A 404 -19.66 2.36 -5.78
C THR A 404 -18.21 2.70 -6.12
N TRP A 405 -17.71 2.18 -7.25
CA TRP A 405 -16.39 2.56 -7.77
C TRP A 405 -16.52 3.83 -8.61
N GLN A 406 -16.06 4.95 -8.05
CA GLN A 406 -16.22 6.26 -8.66
C GLN A 406 -15.29 6.47 -9.86
N GLU A 407 -15.66 7.38 -10.76
CA GLU A 407 -14.82 7.78 -11.90
C GLU A 407 -13.45 8.31 -11.50
N ASP A 408 -13.27 8.77 -10.26
CA ASP A 408 -11.99 9.26 -9.77
C ASP A 408 -11.10 8.16 -9.20
N GLY A 409 -11.55 6.90 -9.23
CA GLY A 409 -10.82 5.76 -8.70
C GLY A 409 -10.95 5.57 -7.18
N SER A 410 -11.78 6.37 -6.50
CA SER A 410 -12.15 6.14 -5.10
C SER A 410 -13.38 5.21 -4.98
N PHE A 411 -13.60 4.66 -3.79
CA PHE A 411 -14.76 3.83 -3.50
C PHE A 411 -15.65 4.51 -2.46
N LEU A 412 -16.93 4.54 -2.74
CA LEU A 412 -17.96 4.97 -1.81
C LEU A 412 -18.70 3.76 -1.26
N ILE A 413 -18.61 3.53 0.04
CA ILE A 413 -19.33 2.45 0.74
C ILE A 413 -20.43 3.06 1.60
N GLN A 414 -21.67 2.60 1.40
CA GLN A 414 -22.86 3.15 2.04
C GLN A 414 -23.66 2.04 2.71
N SER A 415 -24.29 2.37 3.83
CA SER A 415 -25.23 1.49 4.52
C SER A 415 -26.31 2.34 5.20
N HIS A 416 -27.50 1.78 5.35
CA HIS A 416 -28.63 2.52 5.91
C HIS A 416 -28.35 3.00 7.34
N GLY A 417 -28.63 4.28 7.61
CA GLY A 417 -28.60 4.85 8.96
C GLY A 417 -27.21 5.15 9.54
N ILE A 418 -26.14 5.06 8.74
CA ILE A 418 -24.78 5.46 9.13
C ILE A 418 -24.14 6.36 8.08
N LYS A 419 -23.10 7.12 8.47
CA LYS A 419 -22.37 8.00 7.56
C LYS A 419 -21.56 7.18 6.57
N ASP A 420 -21.44 7.66 5.34
CA ASP A 420 -20.68 7.01 4.26
C ASP A 420 -19.18 6.85 4.59
N LEU A 421 -18.57 5.79 4.04
CA LEU A 421 -17.12 5.60 4.03
C LEU A 421 -16.58 5.87 2.63
N HIS A 422 -15.59 6.77 2.56
CA HIS A 422 -14.84 7.08 1.35
C HIS A 422 -13.48 6.41 1.45
N VAL A 423 -13.21 5.44 0.57
CA VAL A 423 -11.92 4.76 0.48
C VAL A 423 -11.15 5.35 -0.69
N ILE A 424 -9.97 5.91 -0.42
CA ILE A 424 -9.17 6.64 -1.40
C ILE A 424 -7.81 5.95 -1.56
N PRO A 425 -7.61 5.19 -2.65
CA PRO A 425 -6.31 4.61 -2.98
C PRO A 425 -5.31 5.69 -3.41
N ILE A 426 -4.22 5.90 -2.70
CA ILE A 426 -3.11 6.80 -3.07
C ILE A 426 -1.84 5.96 -3.31
N ILE A 427 -1.31 5.97 -4.54
CA ILE A 427 -0.17 5.10 -4.91
C ILE A 427 1.16 5.49 -4.25
N ALA A 428 1.28 6.69 -3.68
CA ALA A 428 2.52 7.17 -3.07
C ALA A 428 3.01 6.23 -1.95
N THR A 429 4.22 5.69 -2.08
CA THR A 429 4.82 4.77 -1.10
C THR A 429 5.37 5.51 0.12
N LEU A 430 4.49 5.89 1.04
CA LEU A 430 4.87 6.68 2.24
C LEU A 430 5.94 6.02 3.11
N THR A 431 6.06 4.69 3.05
CA THR A 431 7.01 3.89 3.84
C THR A 431 8.36 3.68 3.16
N ALA A 432 8.53 4.07 1.88
CA ALA A 432 9.75 3.83 1.13
C ALA A 432 10.93 4.77 1.52
N THR A 433 10.65 5.86 2.24
CA THR A 433 11.67 6.75 2.81
C THR A 433 11.83 6.51 4.30
N ASN A 434 13.05 6.61 4.83
CA ASN A 434 13.30 6.58 6.28
C ASN A 434 13.30 7.98 6.91
N ASN A 435 13.07 9.04 6.11
CA ASN A 435 13.06 10.41 6.61
C ASN A 435 11.70 10.72 7.26
N SER A 436 11.69 10.77 8.59
CA SER A 436 10.49 11.02 9.39
C SER A 436 9.85 12.38 9.16
N GLU A 437 10.64 13.42 8.84
CA GLU A 437 10.12 14.77 8.59
C GLU A 437 9.30 14.79 7.30
N ILE A 438 9.84 14.24 6.21
CA ILE A 438 9.15 14.14 4.92
C ILE A 438 7.83 13.38 5.07
N ILE A 439 7.84 12.25 5.77
CA ILE A 439 6.61 11.45 6.00
C ILE A 439 5.60 12.27 6.80
N THR A 440 6.04 12.91 7.89
CA THR A 440 5.16 13.70 8.76
C THR A 440 4.51 14.84 8.00
N THR A 441 5.30 15.66 7.30
CA THR A 441 4.79 16.79 6.50
C THR A 441 3.84 16.31 5.39
N THR A 442 4.15 15.20 4.72
CA THR A 442 3.28 14.63 3.68
C THR A 442 1.94 14.19 4.27
N VAL A 443 1.97 13.43 5.37
CA VAL A 443 0.77 12.95 6.06
C VAL A 443 -0.07 14.12 6.57
N GLU A 444 0.56 15.12 7.18
CA GLU A 444 -0.12 16.34 7.64
C GLU A 444 -0.75 17.11 6.48
N THR A 445 -0.11 17.17 5.31
CA THR A 445 -0.67 17.80 4.11
C THR A 445 -1.90 17.06 3.59
N LEU A 446 -1.85 15.72 3.53
CA LEU A 446 -3.00 14.89 3.15
C LEU A 446 -4.17 15.10 4.11
N LEU A 447 -3.88 15.17 5.41
CA LEU A 447 -4.88 15.31 6.46
C LEU A 447 -5.46 16.73 6.53
N TYR A 448 -4.64 17.76 6.31
CA TYR A 448 -5.08 19.14 6.20
C TYR A 448 -6.03 19.33 5.01
N SER A 449 -5.76 18.66 3.88
CA SER A 449 -6.66 18.69 2.71
C SER A 449 -8.08 18.22 3.06
N LEU A 450 -8.23 17.34 4.05
CA LEU A 450 -9.53 16.83 4.49
C LEU A 450 -10.27 17.77 5.49
N THR A 451 -9.78 18.99 5.71
CA THR A 451 -10.42 19.99 6.58
C THR A 451 -11.13 21.11 5.79
N PRO A 452 -12.37 21.50 6.16
CA PRO A 452 -13.18 21.01 7.28
C PRO A 452 -13.66 19.59 7.05
N LYS A 453 -13.73 18.80 8.13
CA LYS A 453 -14.15 17.40 8.06
C LYS A 453 -15.50 17.33 7.37
N THR A 454 -15.54 16.70 6.20
CA THR A 454 -16.81 16.32 5.58
C THR A 454 -17.56 15.41 6.55
N ASP A 455 -18.89 15.35 6.45
CA ASP A 455 -19.70 14.50 7.34
C ASP A 455 -19.35 13.00 7.24
N ASN A 456 -18.61 12.61 6.21
CA ASN A 456 -18.26 11.23 5.89
C ASN A 456 -16.90 10.80 6.46
N GLN A 457 -16.74 9.51 6.75
CA GLN A 457 -15.45 8.94 7.16
C GLN A 457 -14.57 8.72 5.93
N THR A 458 -13.27 8.99 6.06
CA THR A 458 -12.28 8.79 4.99
C THR A 458 -11.22 7.78 5.42
N LEU A 459 -10.97 6.82 4.55
CA LEU A 459 -9.92 5.81 4.65
C LEU A 459 -8.96 5.98 3.47
N ILE A 460 -7.71 6.34 3.73
CA ILE A 460 -6.65 6.40 2.73
C ILE A 460 -5.92 5.05 2.73
N LEU A 461 -5.83 4.42 1.57
CA LEU A 461 -5.03 3.22 1.35
C LEU A 461 -3.80 3.58 0.54
N TYR A 462 -2.61 3.15 0.96
CA TYR A 462 -1.38 3.39 0.22
C TYR A 462 -0.50 2.14 0.17
N PRO A 463 0.37 1.99 -0.85
CA PRO A 463 1.26 0.85 -0.93
C PRO A 463 2.37 0.92 0.13
N GLY A 464 2.51 -0.14 0.92
CA GLY A 464 3.60 -0.25 1.89
C GLY A 464 3.70 -1.63 2.51
N THR A 465 4.93 -2.14 2.66
CA THR A 465 5.18 -3.45 3.28
C THR A 465 5.51 -3.31 4.76
N GLU A 466 5.49 -4.43 5.47
CA GLU A 466 5.85 -4.42 6.89
C GLU A 466 7.33 -4.10 7.12
N GLU A 467 8.21 -4.66 6.31
CA GLU A 467 9.66 -4.45 6.41
C GLU A 467 10.06 -2.99 6.24
N GLU A 468 9.35 -2.25 5.37
CA GLU A 468 9.54 -0.81 5.25
C GLU A 468 9.10 -0.08 6.53
N ARG A 469 7.95 -0.46 7.10
CA ARG A 469 7.43 0.17 8.32
C ARG A 469 8.31 -0.09 9.54
N LYS A 470 8.88 -1.29 9.68
CA LYS A 470 9.78 -1.64 10.80
C LYS A 470 11.01 -0.75 10.90
N LYS A 471 11.43 -0.12 9.79
CA LYS A 471 12.57 0.82 9.74
C LYS A 471 12.23 2.20 10.31
N LEU A 472 10.95 2.51 10.47
CA LEU A 472 10.46 3.80 10.92
C LEU A 472 10.34 3.85 12.44
N SER A 473 10.36 5.05 13.01
CA SER A 473 10.11 5.21 14.45
C SER A 473 8.66 4.83 14.79
N PHE A 474 8.44 4.38 16.03
CA PHE A 474 7.11 3.99 16.52
C PHE A 474 6.06 5.09 16.32
N HIS A 475 6.43 6.35 16.51
CA HIS A 475 5.52 7.48 16.35
C HIS A 475 5.05 7.67 14.90
N ILE A 476 5.95 7.46 13.94
CA ILE A 476 5.62 7.54 12.51
C ILE A 476 4.78 6.33 12.09
N GLN A 477 5.17 5.12 12.51
CA GLN A 477 4.39 3.91 12.23
C GLN A 477 2.92 4.07 12.63
N ARG A 478 2.65 4.74 13.76
CA ARG A 478 1.28 5.04 14.21
C ARG A 478 0.54 6.04 13.33
N LYS A 479 1.21 7.08 12.83
CA LYS A 479 0.58 8.06 11.92
C LYS A 479 0.19 7.45 10.58
N ILE A 480 0.97 6.49 10.08
CA ILE A 480 0.79 5.88 8.75
C ILE A 480 0.14 4.49 8.75
N ASN A 481 -0.18 3.94 9.92
CA ASN A 481 -0.91 2.69 10.08
C ASN A 481 -1.92 2.84 11.22
N THR A 482 -3.00 3.56 10.94
CA THR A 482 -4.05 3.90 11.91
C THR A 482 -5.44 3.87 11.29
N LEU A 483 -6.40 3.40 12.07
CA LEU A 483 -7.83 3.51 11.76
C LEU A 483 -8.43 4.84 12.25
N GLY A 484 -7.61 5.74 12.79
CA GLY A 484 -8.06 6.97 13.44
C GLY A 484 -8.77 6.73 14.79
N ASN A 485 -8.78 5.48 15.28
CA ASN A 485 -9.43 5.08 16.54
C ASN A 485 -8.44 4.64 17.63
N ASP A 486 -7.14 4.70 17.32
CA ASP A 486 -6.04 4.27 18.18
C ASP A 486 -5.26 5.48 18.72
N CYS A 487 -5.96 6.57 19.05
CA CYS A 487 -5.39 7.89 19.33
C CYS A 487 -4.36 7.89 20.47
N LEU A 488 -3.34 8.74 20.35
CA LEU A 488 -2.73 9.47 21.48
C LEU A 488 -3.44 10.83 21.57
N LEU A 489 -3.36 11.48 22.74
CA LEU A 489 -3.97 12.77 23.05
C LEU A 489 -4.06 13.73 21.84
N GLY A 490 -5.27 13.97 21.33
CA GLY A 490 -5.53 15.04 20.35
C GLY A 490 -5.27 14.74 18.87
N GLU A 491 -4.82 13.55 18.47
CA GLU A 491 -4.52 13.26 17.06
C GLU A 491 -5.70 12.65 16.26
N LEU A 492 -5.87 13.23 15.06
CA LEU A 492 -6.59 12.91 13.81
C LEU A 492 -7.60 11.73 13.80
N SER A 493 -8.80 12.02 13.26
CA SER A 493 -9.92 11.08 13.07
C SER A 493 -9.97 10.42 11.69
N THR A 494 -8.87 10.46 10.93
CA THR A 494 -8.82 9.93 9.56
C THR A 494 -8.00 8.66 9.54
N ALA A 495 -8.50 7.62 8.87
CA ALA A 495 -7.79 6.35 8.74
C ALA A 495 -6.78 6.42 7.58
N ILE A 496 -5.55 5.94 7.82
CA ILE A 496 -4.48 5.80 6.84
C ILE A 496 -3.87 4.42 7.04
N LEU A 497 -3.99 3.55 6.04
CA LEU A 497 -3.55 2.17 6.12
C LEU A 497 -2.60 1.77 4.98
N PRO A 498 -1.49 1.06 5.30
CA PRO A 498 -0.64 0.44 4.31
C PRO A 498 -1.27 -0.87 3.83
N ILE A 499 -1.27 -1.09 2.53
CA ILE A 499 -1.65 -2.34 1.90
C ILE A 499 -0.61 -2.72 0.86
N SER A 500 -0.44 -4.01 0.58
CA SER A 500 0.45 -4.47 -0.48
C SER A 500 0.06 -5.88 -0.91
N PRO A 501 0.14 -6.22 -2.22
CA PRO A 501 0.08 -7.59 -2.70
C PRO A 501 1.23 -8.48 -2.18
N LEU A 502 2.20 -7.88 -1.49
CA LEU A 502 3.31 -8.55 -0.83
C LEU A 502 3.11 -8.65 0.69
N ASP A 503 1.98 -8.22 1.24
CA ASP A 503 1.71 -8.18 2.69
C ASP A 503 0.41 -8.91 3.00
N ILE A 504 0.52 -10.11 3.58
CA ILE A 504 -0.60 -11.01 3.88
C ILE A 504 -1.63 -10.42 4.85
N ILE A 505 -1.25 -9.42 5.64
CA ILE A 505 -2.12 -8.79 6.64
C ILE A 505 -2.96 -7.65 6.02
N SER A 506 -2.75 -7.30 4.75
CA SER A 506 -3.51 -6.25 4.04
C SER A 506 -5.03 -6.47 4.10
N VAL A 507 -5.49 -7.71 3.94
CA VAL A 507 -6.92 -8.08 4.00
C VAL A 507 -7.49 -7.77 5.39
N GLU A 508 -6.81 -8.20 6.45
CA GLU A 508 -7.29 -7.99 7.83
C GLU A 508 -7.30 -6.51 8.21
N ARG A 509 -6.35 -5.70 7.73
CA ARG A 509 -6.36 -4.23 7.94
C ARG A 509 -7.58 -3.57 7.31
N VAL A 510 -7.85 -3.85 6.04
CA VAL A 510 -9.01 -3.29 5.33
C VAL A 510 -10.31 -3.78 5.95
N ALA A 511 -10.40 -5.08 6.27
CA ALA A 511 -11.57 -5.65 6.91
C ALA A 511 -11.85 -5.05 8.29
N ARG A 512 -10.81 -4.86 9.12
CA ARG A 512 -10.93 -4.18 10.41
C ARG A 512 -11.38 -2.72 10.25
N ALA A 513 -10.91 -2.02 9.22
CA ALA A 513 -11.34 -0.65 8.93
C ALA A 513 -12.84 -0.57 8.59
N ILE A 514 -13.31 -1.45 7.71
CA ILE A 514 -14.73 -1.52 7.33
C ILE A 514 -15.57 -1.95 8.53
N GLN A 515 -15.10 -2.90 9.34
CA GLN A 515 -15.76 -3.35 10.56
C GLN A 515 -15.87 -2.22 11.58
N TRP A 516 -14.82 -1.39 11.72
CA TRP A 516 -14.85 -0.19 12.53
C TRP A 516 -15.90 0.80 12.02
N TRP A 517 -15.84 1.17 10.75
CA TRP A 517 -16.82 2.08 10.14
C TRP A 517 -18.27 1.61 10.36
N LEU A 518 -18.54 0.34 10.13
CA LEU A 518 -19.86 -0.26 10.18
C LEU A 518 -20.40 -0.35 11.62
N ASN A 519 -19.65 -0.99 12.52
CA ASN A 519 -20.14 -1.30 13.86
C ASN A 519 -19.97 -0.13 14.85
N SER A 520 -18.93 0.70 14.72
CA SER A 520 -18.71 1.81 15.67
C SER A 520 -19.86 2.81 15.63
N GLN A 521 -20.29 3.22 14.44
CA GLN A 521 -21.37 4.19 14.27
C GLN A 521 -22.71 3.64 14.78
N ARG A 522 -22.99 2.37 14.50
CA ARG A 522 -24.18 1.69 14.99
C ARG A 522 -24.17 1.61 16.51
N TYR A 523 -23.10 1.08 17.10
CA TYR A 523 -23.04 0.88 18.55
C TYR A 523 -23.10 2.21 19.31
N LEU A 524 -22.48 3.27 18.78
CA LEU A 524 -22.53 4.60 19.37
C LEU A 524 -23.87 5.32 19.20
N SER A 525 -24.74 4.88 18.29
CA SER A 525 -26.11 5.43 18.13
C SER A 525 -27.10 4.88 19.15
N TYR A 526 -26.72 3.88 19.97
CA TYR A 526 -27.54 3.40 21.06
C TYR A 526 -27.63 4.43 22.22
N PRO A 527 -28.81 4.65 22.82
CA PRO A 527 -30.11 4.06 22.46
C PRO A 527 -30.77 4.78 21.27
N PRO A 528 -31.37 4.03 20.32
CA PRO A 528 -32.09 4.64 19.21
C PRO A 528 -33.34 5.40 19.70
N THR A 529 -33.67 6.50 19.02
CA THR A 529 -34.77 7.39 19.39
C THR A 529 -35.90 7.36 18.36
N LEU A 530 -37.13 7.36 18.84
CA LEU A 530 -38.34 7.55 18.05
C LEU A 530 -38.91 8.95 18.29
N ALA A 531 -39.18 9.69 17.21
CA ALA A 531 -39.73 11.06 17.27
C ALA A 531 -41.25 11.06 17.52
N ARG A 532 -41.66 10.55 18.68
CA ARG A 532 -43.07 10.41 19.07
C ARG A 532 -43.20 10.59 20.58
N ALA A 533 -44.26 11.25 21.01
CA ALA A 533 -44.67 11.28 22.41
C ALA A 533 -45.46 10.02 22.74
N ILE A 534 -45.22 9.45 23.92
CA ILE A 534 -45.96 8.29 24.42
C ILE A 534 -46.72 8.73 25.67
N PRO A 535 -48.04 8.52 25.72
CA PRO A 535 -48.83 8.81 26.91
C PRO A 535 -48.25 8.14 28.16
N GLU A 536 -48.18 8.87 29.27
CA GLU A 536 -47.69 8.38 30.57
C GLU A 536 -48.26 7.02 30.99
N PRO A 537 -49.57 6.70 30.79
CA PRO A 537 -50.11 5.38 31.15
C PRO A 537 -49.45 4.21 30.42
N LEU A 538 -48.95 4.44 29.20
CA LEU A 538 -48.26 3.42 28.40
C LEU A 538 -46.78 3.30 28.78
N LEU A 539 -46.19 4.33 29.40
CA LEU A 539 -44.80 4.33 29.86
C LEU A 539 -44.62 3.59 31.19
N GLN A 540 -45.63 3.61 32.08
CA GLN A 540 -45.54 3.01 33.42
C GLN A 540 -45.17 1.52 33.40
N ASN A 541 -45.57 0.77 32.36
CA ASN A 541 -45.29 -0.66 32.19
C ASN A 541 -44.30 -0.96 31.04
N ALA A 542 -43.63 0.06 30.53
CA ALA A 542 -42.71 -0.03 29.39
C ALA A 542 -41.30 0.38 29.78
N ASP A 543 -40.67 -0.38 30.68
CA ASP A 543 -39.27 -0.23 31.09
C ASP A 543 -38.24 -0.46 29.95
N TRP A 544 -38.72 -0.89 28.79
CA TRP A 544 -37.97 -0.95 27.53
C TRP A 544 -37.93 0.39 26.78
N LEU A 545 -38.59 1.43 27.31
CA LEU A 545 -38.63 2.79 26.80
C LEU A 545 -38.14 3.79 27.87
N GLU A 546 -37.51 4.87 27.42
CA GLU A 546 -37.15 6.02 28.26
C GLU A 546 -37.61 7.32 27.57
N GLU A 547 -38.45 8.10 28.26
CA GLU A 547 -38.89 9.39 27.75
C GLU A 547 -37.75 10.42 27.78
N ASN A 548 -37.58 11.17 26.69
CA ASN A 548 -36.62 12.25 26.58
C ASN A 548 -37.36 13.60 26.57
N GLN A 549 -36.70 14.67 27.04
CA GLN A 549 -37.26 16.02 27.22
C GLN A 549 -37.78 16.70 25.93
N SER A 550 -37.68 16.04 24.77
CA SER A 550 -37.90 16.60 23.44
C SER A 550 -39.04 15.93 22.65
N ASN A 551 -40.07 15.35 23.31
CA ASN A 551 -41.12 14.53 22.66
C ASN A 551 -40.54 13.37 21.83
N GLN A 552 -39.43 12.81 22.31
CA GLN A 552 -38.78 11.65 21.73
C GLN A 552 -38.71 10.57 22.79
N VAL A 553 -38.80 9.31 22.37
CA VAL A 553 -38.63 8.18 23.27
C VAL A 553 -37.45 7.35 22.80
N ARG A 554 -36.58 7.01 23.75
CA ARG A 554 -35.46 6.09 23.55
C ARG A 554 -35.93 4.67 23.74
N VAL A 555 -35.53 3.80 22.82
CA VAL A 555 -35.75 2.36 22.95
C VAL A 555 -34.53 1.76 23.61
N LEU A 556 -34.68 1.28 24.85
CA LEU A 556 -33.60 0.71 25.63
C LEU A 556 -33.36 -0.76 25.28
N ARG A 557 -34.41 -1.52 25.01
CA ARG A 557 -34.33 -2.94 24.65
C ARG A 557 -35.57 -3.39 23.90
N SER A 558 -35.53 -4.60 23.35
CA SER A 558 -36.73 -5.24 22.81
C SER A 558 -37.72 -5.54 23.95
N PRO A 559 -39.04 -5.27 23.77
CA PRO A 559 -40.05 -5.72 24.71
C PRO A 559 -40.17 -7.24 24.73
N GLN A 560 -40.34 -7.82 25.91
CA GLN A 560 -40.70 -9.23 26.06
C GLN A 560 -42.15 -9.45 25.61
N SER A 561 -42.51 -10.68 25.24
CA SER A 561 -43.86 -11.01 24.74
C SER A 561 -44.99 -10.58 25.71
N ALA A 562 -44.78 -10.73 27.03
CA ALA A 562 -45.75 -10.30 28.03
C ALA A 562 -45.89 -8.76 28.10
N GLN A 563 -44.78 -8.03 27.94
CA GLN A 563 -44.75 -6.56 27.94
C GLN A 563 -45.42 -6.00 26.68
N GLU A 564 -45.21 -6.63 25.54
CA GLU A 564 -45.88 -6.29 24.28
C GLU A 564 -47.40 -6.50 24.37
N GLN A 565 -47.84 -7.64 24.92
CA GLN A 565 -49.27 -7.90 25.14
C GLN A 565 -49.89 -6.88 26.10
N SER A 566 -49.20 -6.57 27.21
CA SER A 566 -49.63 -5.57 28.17
C SER A 566 -49.77 -4.19 27.54
N PHE A 567 -48.74 -3.75 26.80
CA PHE A 567 -48.73 -2.47 26.09
C PHE A 567 -49.88 -2.37 25.08
N ASN A 568 -50.08 -3.40 24.25
CA ASN A 568 -51.13 -3.42 23.24
C ASN A 568 -52.53 -3.40 23.87
N THR A 569 -52.73 -4.11 24.99
CA THR A 569 -54.00 -4.12 25.71
C THR A 569 -54.32 -2.73 26.29
N GLN A 570 -53.34 -2.08 26.90
CA GLN A 570 -53.49 -0.72 27.43
C GLN A 570 -53.74 0.29 26.31
N LEU A 571 -53.03 0.18 25.19
CA LEU A 571 -53.22 1.04 24.02
C LEU A 571 -54.65 0.91 23.48
N GLN A 572 -55.15 -0.31 23.30
CA GLN A 572 -56.51 -0.54 22.82
C GLN A 572 -57.58 -0.02 23.79
N SER A 573 -57.34 -0.13 25.10
CA SER A 573 -58.22 0.47 26.12
C SER A 573 -58.31 1.99 25.94
N LEU A 574 -57.17 2.68 25.74
CA LEU A 574 -57.14 4.13 25.50
C LEU A 574 -57.81 4.52 24.18
N ILE A 575 -57.60 3.74 23.11
CA ILE A 575 -58.28 3.95 21.82
C ILE A 575 -59.80 3.85 21.98
N ASN A 576 -60.30 2.79 22.62
CA ASN A 576 -61.73 2.59 22.85
C ASN A 576 -62.36 3.71 23.68
N GLN A 577 -61.66 4.19 24.73
CA GLN A 577 -62.11 5.32 25.54
C GLN A 577 -62.23 6.62 24.74
N LEU A 578 -61.32 6.87 23.79
CA LEU A 578 -61.37 8.05 22.92
C LEU A 578 -62.42 7.93 21.81
N GLN A 579 -62.64 6.73 21.27
CA GLN A 579 -63.73 6.48 20.30
C GLN A 579 -65.09 6.79 20.90
N ALA A 580 -65.31 6.45 22.19
CA ALA A 580 -66.54 6.76 22.90
C ALA A 580 -66.81 8.28 23.07
N ARG A 581 -65.81 9.15 22.91
CA ARG A 581 -65.93 10.62 23.03
C ARG A 581 -66.28 11.32 21.71
N GLY A 582 -66.41 10.60 20.59
CA GLY A 582 -66.84 11.15 19.31
C GLY A 582 -65.86 12.15 18.67
N SER A 583 -66.37 13.21 18.03
CA SER A 583 -65.59 14.15 17.20
C SER A 583 -64.55 14.97 17.97
N GLN A 584 -64.70 15.13 19.29
CA GLN A 584 -63.81 15.91 20.14
C GLN A 584 -62.42 15.26 20.36
N GLY A 585 -62.25 13.96 20.06
CA GLY A 585 -61.02 13.21 20.30
C GLY A 585 -60.24 12.75 19.05
N ARG A 586 -60.67 13.15 17.85
CA ARG A 586 -60.18 12.56 16.58
C ARG A 586 -58.66 12.73 16.37
N GLY A 587 -58.08 13.85 16.80
CA GLY A 587 -56.63 14.10 16.71
C GLY A 587 -55.80 13.20 17.63
N GLN A 588 -56.23 13.03 18.89
CA GLN A 588 -55.57 12.13 19.85
C GLN A 588 -55.73 10.66 19.46
N LEU A 589 -56.88 10.30 18.88
CA LEU A 589 -57.10 8.94 18.37
C LEU A 589 -56.10 8.57 17.27
N ILE A 590 -55.85 9.47 16.31
CA ILE A 590 -54.85 9.27 15.25
C ILE A 590 -53.45 9.10 15.86
N GLN A 591 -53.11 9.88 16.88
CA GLN A 591 -51.83 9.76 17.58
C GLN A 591 -51.66 8.40 18.27
N LEU A 592 -52.70 7.86 18.93
CA LEU A 592 -52.67 6.54 19.54
C LEU A 592 -52.58 5.41 18.50
N GLN A 593 -53.34 5.51 17.40
CA GLN A 593 -53.30 4.50 16.33
C GLN A 593 -51.89 4.38 15.71
N GLN A 594 -51.13 5.49 15.65
CA GLN A 594 -49.74 5.45 15.20
C GLN A 594 -48.82 4.61 16.11
N LEU A 595 -49.22 4.32 17.36
CA LEU A 595 -48.45 3.54 18.33
C LEU A 595 -48.70 2.02 18.24
N GLU A 596 -49.67 1.54 17.45
CA GLU A 596 -50.00 0.10 17.36
C GLU A 596 -48.78 -0.74 16.94
N ASN A 597 -47.93 -0.20 16.09
CA ASN A 597 -46.72 -0.87 15.61
C ASN A 597 -45.47 -0.57 16.47
N LEU A 598 -45.61 0.15 17.59
CA LEU A 598 -44.47 0.61 18.39
C LEU A 598 -43.63 -0.55 18.95
N PRO A 599 -44.21 -1.64 19.51
CA PRO A 599 -43.40 -2.77 20.00
C PRO A 599 -42.60 -3.43 18.87
N SER A 600 -43.20 -3.61 17.69
CA SER A 600 -42.53 -4.18 16.52
C SER A 600 -41.44 -3.25 15.99
N GLN A 601 -41.68 -1.94 15.95
CA GLN A 601 -40.67 -0.93 15.59
C GLN A 601 -39.48 -0.95 16.55
N ALA A 602 -39.73 -1.05 17.85
CA ALA A 602 -38.68 -1.14 18.86
C ALA A 602 -37.84 -2.41 18.73
N LYS A 603 -38.45 -3.57 18.45
CA LYS A 603 -37.72 -4.81 18.13
C LYS A 603 -36.83 -4.61 16.90
N ASN A 604 -37.35 -4.03 15.83
CA ASN A 604 -36.58 -3.78 14.60
C ASN A 604 -35.42 -2.80 14.81
N LEU A 605 -35.57 -1.81 15.70
CA LEU A 605 -34.49 -0.88 16.05
C LEU A 605 -33.39 -1.53 16.87
N ILE A 606 -33.71 -2.52 17.72
CA ILE A 606 -32.74 -3.20 18.59
C ILE A 606 -32.07 -4.39 17.87
N GLN A 607 -32.77 -5.07 16.96
CA GLN A 607 -32.28 -6.25 16.26
C GLN A 607 -30.85 -6.11 15.67
N PRO A 608 -30.47 -4.99 15.01
CA PRO A 608 -29.10 -4.84 14.47
C PRO A 608 -28.00 -4.86 15.54
N PHE A 609 -28.30 -4.49 16.79
CA PHE A 609 -27.34 -4.55 17.90
C PHE A 609 -27.13 -5.99 18.42
N GLN A 610 -28.07 -6.88 18.13
CA GLN A 610 -28.04 -8.28 18.56
C GLN A 610 -27.25 -9.17 17.58
N VAL A 611 -26.89 -8.69 16.39
CA VAL A 611 -26.11 -9.47 15.43
C VAL A 611 -24.66 -9.55 15.91
N CYS A 612 -24.15 -10.76 16.11
CA CYS A 612 -22.78 -11.03 16.48
C CYS A 612 -21.82 -10.56 15.38
N PRO A 613 -20.86 -9.66 15.66
CA PRO A 613 -19.95 -9.13 14.66
C PRO A 613 -18.85 -10.13 14.24
N VAL A 614 -18.77 -11.29 14.89
CA VAL A 614 -17.73 -12.32 14.68
C VAL A 614 -18.27 -13.53 13.89
N CYS A 615 -19.47 -14.01 14.22
CA CYS A 615 -20.07 -15.19 13.58
C CYS A 615 -21.47 -14.96 13.02
N HIS A 616 -22.01 -13.75 13.14
CA HIS A 616 -23.28 -13.32 12.53
C HIS A 616 -24.56 -13.96 13.07
N SER A 617 -24.48 -14.75 14.15
CA SER A 617 -25.66 -15.22 14.88
C SER A 617 -26.22 -14.18 15.84
N THR A 618 -27.39 -14.46 16.40
CA THR A 618 -28.07 -13.54 17.31
C THR A 618 -27.56 -13.71 18.74
N GLY A 619 -27.10 -12.62 19.35
CA GLY A 619 -26.68 -12.54 20.74
C GLY A 619 -27.78 -12.13 21.71
N SER A 620 -27.57 -12.48 22.98
CA SER A 620 -28.38 -12.00 24.11
C SER A 620 -28.09 -10.54 24.38
N PHE A 621 -29.10 -9.67 24.32
CA PHE A 621 -28.96 -8.22 24.50
C PHE A 621 -29.26 -7.80 25.92
N THR A 622 -28.41 -6.94 26.50
CA THR A 622 -28.65 -6.33 27.81
C THR A 622 -28.32 -4.84 27.78
N ALA A 623 -29.32 -4.01 28.13
CA ALA A 623 -29.13 -2.59 28.39
C ALA A 623 -28.35 -2.38 29.69
N ARG A 624 -27.47 -1.39 29.72
CA ARG A 624 -26.69 -1.00 30.90
C ARG A 624 -26.91 0.47 31.24
N ASP A 625 -26.38 0.86 32.39
CA ASP A 625 -26.31 2.24 32.84
C ASP A 625 -25.58 3.14 31.83
N ARG A 626 -25.78 4.46 31.97
CA ARG A 626 -25.15 5.49 31.12
C ARG A 626 -25.38 5.29 29.63
N GLN A 627 -26.54 4.74 29.25
CA GLN A 627 -26.92 4.53 27.85
C GLN A 627 -25.91 3.67 27.10
N CYS A 628 -25.38 2.65 27.78
CA CYS A 628 -24.57 1.61 27.19
C CYS A 628 -25.38 0.33 27.02
N PHE A 629 -24.87 -0.58 26.21
CA PHE A 629 -25.41 -1.93 26.09
C PHE A 629 -24.25 -2.91 25.94
N PHE A 630 -24.53 -4.18 26.19
CA PHE A 630 -23.69 -5.26 25.73
C PHE A 630 -24.54 -6.42 25.22
N CYS A 631 -23.92 -7.22 24.38
CA CYS A 631 -24.48 -8.47 23.88
C CYS A 631 -23.49 -9.61 24.11
N GLU A 632 -24.01 -10.81 24.28
CA GLU A 632 -23.21 -12.05 24.39
C GLU A 632 -23.69 -13.07 23.36
N CYS A 633 -22.76 -13.63 22.59
CA CYS A 633 -23.03 -14.68 21.62
C CYS A 633 -22.83 -16.05 22.26
N SER A 634 -23.86 -16.87 22.27
CA SER A 634 -23.79 -18.27 22.75
C SER A 634 -22.97 -19.19 21.83
N GLU A 635 -22.91 -18.90 20.53
CA GLU A 635 -22.23 -19.75 19.56
C GLU A 635 -20.70 -19.61 19.58
N CYS A 636 -20.17 -18.39 19.53
CA CYS A 636 -18.72 -18.13 19.51
C CYS A 636 -18.15 -17.55 20.81
N GLY A 637 -19.00 -17.32 21.82
CA GLY A 637 -18.61 -16.77 23.13
C GLY A 637 -18.12 -15.33 23.13
N SER A 638 -18.26 -14.60 22.01
CA SER A 638 -17.88 -13.18 21.95
C SER A 638 -18.89 -12.28 22.67
N ASN A 639 -18.40 -11.16 23.19
CA ASN A 639 -19.19 -10.10 23.81
C ASN A 639 -18.87 -8.76 23.11
N TRP A 640 -19.88 -7.96 22.78
CA TRP A 640 -19.70 -6.65 22.14
C TRP A 640 -20.67 -5.62 22.71
N GLY A 641 -20.39 -4.36 22.47
CA GLY A 641 -21.28 -3.27 22.89
C GLY A 641 -20.57 -1.94 23.01
N THR A 642 -21.03 -1.12 23.94
CA THR A 642 -20.40 0.16 24.28
C THR A 642 -20.00 0.23 25.74
N ARG A 643 -18.91 0.95 26.01
CA ARG A 643 -18.43 1.28 27.36
C ARG A 643 -18.22 2.77 27.49
N THR A 644 -18.36 3.29 28.71
CA THR A 644 -17.99 4.66 29.05
C THR A 644 -16.55 4.71 29.53
N CYS A 645 -15.74 5.62 28.99
CA CYS A 645 -14.37 5.82 29.47
C CYS A 645 -14.36 6.50 30.84
N GLY A 646 -13.65 5.93 31.82
CA GLY A 646 -13.47 6.53 33.14
C GLY A 646 -12.78 7.90 33.08
N SER A 647 -11.81 8.06 32.17
CA SER A 647 -11.00 9.28 32.12
C SER A 647 -11.66 10.44 31.36
N CYS A 648 -12.32 10.21 30.22
CA CYS A 648 -12.90 11.28 29.40
C CYS A 648 -14.43 11.30 29.37
N GLY A 649 -15.10 10.33 30.01
CA GLY A 649 -16.57 10.24 30.06
C GLY A 649 -17.25 9.87 28.74
N LYS A 650 -16.52 9.77 27.63
CA LYS A 650 -17.10 9.45 26.31
C LYS A 650 -17.34 7.95 26.14
N LYS A 651 -18.41 7.60 25.42
CA LYS A 651 -18.70 6.22 24.98
C LYS A 651 -17.73 5.77 23.89
N TYR A 652 -17.34 4.50 23.92
CA TYR A 652 -16.58 3.85 22.85
C TYR A 652 -17.08 2.42 22.61
N PRO A 653 -17.06 1.94 21.35
CA PRO A 653 -17.50 0.60 21.00
C PRO A 653 -16.39 -0.43 21.20
N TYR A 654 -16.75 -1.66 21.53
CA TYR A 654 -15.79 -2.76 21.68
C TYR A 654 -16.36 -4.09 21.14
N ILE A 655 -15.45 -4.99 20.79
CA ILE A 655 -15.71 -6.42 20.60
C ILE A 655 -14.64 -7.15 21.42
N GLN A 656 -15.10 -8.09 22.23
CA GLN A 656 -14.29 -8.98 23.05
C GLN A 656 -14.55 -10.41 22.60
N ILE A 657 -13.54 -11.05 22.04
CA ILE A 657 -13.62 -12.45 21.61
C ILE A 657 -13.33 -13.41 22.77
N GLN A 658 -13.89 -14.60 22.72
CA GLN A 658 -13.58 -15.67 23.68
C GLN A 658 -12.13 -16.12 23.44
N ARG A 659 -11.27 -15.97 24.45
CA ARG A 659 -9.84 -16.28 24.34
C ARG A 659 -9.49 -17.65 24.88
N THR A 660 -8.66 -18.36 24.12
CA THR A 660 -7.79 -19.43 24.59
C THR A 660 -6.34 -19.09 24.19
N GLY A 661 -5.46 -18.86 25.17
CA GLY A 661 -4.02 -19.07 25.00
C GLY A 661 -3.13 -18.04 24.25
N ILE A 662 -3.59 -16.85 23.82
CA ILE A 662 -2.71 -15.90 23.09
C ILE A 662 -1.70 -15.19 24.00
N ASN A 663 -0.43 -15.59 23.89
CA ASN A 663 0.75 -15.02 24.56
C ASN A 663 1.46 -13.95 23.69
N SER A 664 0.76 -12.90 23.26
CA SER A 664 1.43 -11.87 22.46
C SER A 664 2.34 -10.98 23.33
N GLN A 665 3.62 -11.34 23.41
CA GLN A 665 4.66 -10.45 23.95
C GLN A 665 5.06 -9.34 22.95
N ASN A 666 4.59 -9.41 21.70
CA ASN A 666 4.97 -8.47 20.64
C ASN A 666 4.25 -7.12 20.78
N ARG A 667 5.03 -6.05 20.99
CA ARG A 667 4.57 -4.67 21.22
C ARG A 667 4.62 -3.78 19.95
N GLN A 668 4.76 -4.39 18.77
CA GLN A 668 4.91 -3.66 17.50
C GLN A 668 3.58 -3.08 17.00
N GLN A 669 3.65 -2.01 16.20
CA GLN A 669 2.47 -1.45 15.53
C GLN A 669 1.89 -2.49 14.54
N GLY A 670 0.56 -2.60 14.50
CA GLY A 670 -0.12 -3.60 13.66
C GLY A 670 -0.26 -4.99 14.30
N TRP A 671 0.07 -5.14 15.58
CA TRP A 671 -0.09 -6.41 16.31
C TRP A 671 -1.55 -6.90 16.33
N VAL A 672 -2.52 -5.98 16.33
CA VAL A 672 -3.94 -6.31 16.40
C VAL A 672 -4.35 -7.12 15.17
N GLU A 673 -4.02 -6.63 13.98
CA GLU A 673 -4.37 -7.30 12.73
C GLU A 673 -3.59 -8.61 12.56
N ARG A 674 -2.34 -8.65 13.05
CA ARG A 674 -1.53 -9.88 13.07
C ARG A 674 -2.14 -10.98 13.95
N THR A 675 -2.62 -10.62 15.13
CA THR A 675 -3.01 -11.60 16.16
C THR A 675 -4.51 -11.84 16.20
N LEU A 676 -5.31 -10.77 16.15
CA LEU A 676 -6.77 -10.80 16.28
C LEU A 676 -7.47 -10.59 14.93
N GLY A 677 -6.75 -10.16 13.89
CA GLY A 677 -7.33 -9.84 12.59
C GLY A 677 -8.36 -8.72 12.69
N ARG A 678 -9.48 -8.91 12.00
CA ARG A 678 -10.66 -8.02 12.04
C ARG A 678 -11.52 -8.14 13.30
N GLU A 679 -11.28 -9.10 14.19
CA GLU A 679 -12.23 -9.47 15.26
C GLU A 679 -12.37 -8.46 16.43
N VAL A 680 -11.76 -7.28 16.34
CA VAL A 680 -11.82 -6.26 17.40
C VAL A 680 -12.03 -4.85 16.86
N LEU A 681 -12.83 -4.08 17.60
CA LEU A 681 -13.04 -2.64 17.36
C LEU A 681 -11.98 -1.81 18.09
N ALA A 682 -12.26 -1.48 19.36
CA ALA A 682 -11.29 -0.82 20.23
C ALA A 682 -10.08 -1.73 20.46
N VAL A 683 -8.89 -1.14 20.48
CA VAL A 683 -7.65 -1.88 20.71
C VAL A 683 -7.65 -2.39 22.15
N PRO A 684 -7.52 -3.71 22.39
CA PRO A 684 -7.39 -4.22 23.73
C PRO A 684 -6.13 -3.73 24.45
N CYS A 685 -6.18 -3.63 25.76
CA CYS A 685 -5.00 -3.40 26.57
C CYS A 685 -4.13 -4.65 26.61
N TRP A 686 -2.83 -4.49 26.38
CA TRP A 686 -1.86 -5.58 26.37
C TRP A 686 -1.50 -6.13 27.76
N ILE A 687 -1.83 -5.41 28.84
CA ILE A 687 -1.40 -5.75 30.21
C ILE A 687 -2.23 -6.92 30.76
N GLU A 688 -3.46 -7.10 30.30
CA GLU A 688 -4.32 -8.18 30.74
C GLU A 688 -4.22 -9.39 29.80
N HIS A 689 -3.89 -10.55 30.36
CA HIS A 689 -3.93 -11.84 29.64
C HIS A 689 -5.31 -12.16 29.04
N ASN A 690 -6.38 -11.55 29.59
CA ASN A 690 -7.77 -11.77 29.18
C ASN A 690 -8.34 -10.69 28.24
N TYR A 691 -7.62 -9.58 27.99
CA TYR A 691 -8.01 -8.55 27.01
C TYR A 691 -9.41 -7.99 27.29
N GLY A 692 -9.79 -7.97 28.58
CA GLY A 692 -11.08 -7.49 29.06
C GLY A 692 -11.13 -5.98 29.17
N THR A 693 -9.98 -5.31 29.12
CA THR A 693 -9.83 -3.86 29.08
C THR A 693 -9.42 -3.39 27.70
N PHE A 694 -9.92 -2.21 27.34
CA PHE A 694 -9.73 -1.61 26.01
C PHE A 694 -9.15 -0.21 26.15
N ILE A 695 -8.55 0.25 25.07
CA ILE A 695 -8.04 1.60 24.95
C ILE A 695 -9.15 2.47 24.37
N CYS A 696 -9.44 3.58 25.05
CA CYS A 696 -10.52 4.45 24.63
C CYS A 696 -10.17 5.12 23.29
N SER A 697 -11.02 4.91 22.28
CA SER A 697 -10.85 5.50 20.95
C SER A 697 -11.00 7.02 20.90
N ASN A 698 -11.44 7.66 22.00
CA ASN A 698 -11.65 9.11 22.06
C ASN A 698 -10.48 9.87 22.70
N CYS A 699 -9.80 9.27 23.70
CA CYS A 699 -8.74 9.94 24.46
C CYS A 699 -7.42 9.16 24.51
N GLY A 700 -7.38 7.95 23.96
CA GLY A 700 -6.19 7.10 23.95
C GLY A 700 -5.83 6.47 25.28
N ARG A 701 -6.57 6.77 26.36
CA ARG A 701 -6.30 6.24 27.71
C ARG A 701 -6.93 4.86 27.89
N CYS A 702 -6.17 3.97 28.48
CA CYS A 702 -6.63 2.68 28.97
C CYS A 702 -7.23 2.83 30.37
N SER A 703 -8.25 2.03 30.70
CA SER A 703 -8.83 1.95 32.05
C SER A 703 -7.82 1.57 33.15
N GLN A 704 -6.70 0.95 32.78
CA GLN A 704 -5.62 0.59 33.71
C GLN A 704 -4.66 1.75 34.03
N ALA A 705 -4.71 2.86 33.28
CA ALA A 705 -3.85 4.02 33.52
C ALA A 705 -4.12 4.70 34.88
N GLU A 706 -5.34 4.60 35.40
CA GLU A 706 -5.74 5.20 36.68
C GLU A 706 -5.35 4.35 37.90
N GLN A 707 -5.08 3.06 37.72
CA GLN A 707 -4.87 2.12 38.85
C GLN A 707 -3.42 2.08 39.37
N GLY A 708 -2.53 2.99 38.94
CA GLY A 708 -1.15 3.09 39.45
C GLY A 708 -0.22 1.91 39.08
N TYR A 709 -0.75 0.87 38.45
CA TYR A 709 0.02 -0.24 37.89
C TYR A 709 0.75 0.22 36.62
N LEU A 710 2.04 0.49 36.79
CA LEU A 710 3.13 0.35 35.81
C LEU A 710 3.72 1.64 35.21
N ARG A 711 4.85 2.01 35.80
CA ARG A 711 5.96 2.83 35.27
C ARG A 711 6.67 2.19 34.05
N GLY A 712 5.97 1.46 33.17
CA GLY A 712 6.59 0.80 32.00
C GLY A 712 5.71 0.63 30.75
N CYS A 713 4.51 1.21 30.73
CA CYS A 713 3.63 1.16 29.57
C CYS A 713 3.98 2.28 28.58
N LEU A 714 4.67 1.96 27.47
CA LEU A 714 5.06 2.92 26.41
C LEU A 714 3.91 3.79 25.88
N ARG A 715 2.65 3.35 26.03
CA ARG A 715 1.46 4.07 25.58
C ARG A 715 0.78 4.91 26.66
N CYS A 716 0.98 4.58 27.94
CA CYS A 716 0.50 5.39 29.06
C CYS A 716 1.58 6.36 29.58
N GLN A 717 2.84 6.17 29.18
CA GLN A 717 3.98 7.00 29.60
C GLN A 717 4.36 8.12 28.62
N ASN A 718 3.95 8.02 27.34
CA ASN A 718 4.20 9.02 26.31
C ASN A 718 2.91 9.69 25.86
#